data_AF-A0A1E4FK39-F1
#
_entry.id   AF-A0A1E4FK39-F1
#
_cell.length_a   1.000
_cell.length_b   1.000
_cell.length_c   1.000
_cell.angle_alpha   90.00
_cell.angle_beta   90.00
_cell.angle_gamma   90.00
#
_symmetry.space_group_name_H-M   'P 1'
#
loop_
_entity.id
_entity.type
_entity.pdbx_description
1 polymer ?
#
loop_
_entity_poly.entity_id
_entity_poly.type
_entity_poly.pdbx_seq_one_letter_code
_entity_poly.pdbx_strand_id
1 'polypeptide(L)'
;MRSQLNRLPGDKTGSFAGSAIDRNRPLKFRLDGRLISSFAGDTVLSAVMASGVDTLGHYRGQPLGLTLRTNPVIAEAGKADDPRMALPMARTPVVDGADLVTIGVPRRNPLARLFQPGRTLGVQLDTAQGLERPWRALPGRREDGGDVVVVGGGVAGMEAALHAAKAGLRVTLIEASGQLGGQAGLFGTQDGEASPEADIGRLTAAIAANDAISVFTHSHAYALRQGIVRIHRVTTGDGLPKSEVIDLATGHIVLSTGAQERLPIFPGNRLPGVIGIGEAYALAMGYHVWPGETALVATGSNVAYRLAVLASDANIAITRILDSRPSPNSRFIAFSRAYGIVQTPGAYPELASTAKAGGVLSVQTNQAGADALLTSRLLVCGGWQPDLTLWHVAGGASHWNMANHRLEAIGKIDGITLAGSAAGYFTRNGCMESGRDAVNALLGRPRKAVSDPTIEPIHESPDAPPSIGVSSSDADQAFLETGADLLQRPMPPRKSWFSIFLRDRPGNGLTALSDVPQPLTLGTVAAGVDLGLIPSGSAGTVAQERVALVVLASETQTMSTPEAALAADEMPPYLAGRFGNEARRAVLVPDEPRQLSSGALVYRRSDPSSPLEAIGVVLRPSGEGVLALIDEEAVSTGLPVNVLDQGRAIPVKIRSETSAS
;
A
#
# COMPACT_ATOMS: atom_id res chain seq x y z
N MET A 1 -0.38 -10.65 34.61
CA MET A 1 -0.25 -10.20 33.20
C MET A 1 0.75 -9.05 33.20
N ARG A 2 1.65 -8.91 32.20
CA ARG A 2 2.51 -7.70 32.13
C ARG A 2 1.64 -6.50 31.72
N SER A 3 2.06 -5.28 32.05
CA SER A 3 1.31 -4.06 31.71
C SER A 3 1.16 -3.91 30.18
N GLN A 4 -0.05 -3.58 29.73
CA GLN A 4 -0.34 -3.19 28.36
C GLN A 4 -0.51 -1.67 28.33
N LEU A 5 0.63 -0.96 28.37
CA LEU A 5 0.72 0.49 28.56
C LEU A 5 -0.14 1.30 27.58
N ASN A 6 -0.31 0.80 26.36
CA ASN A 6 -1.03 1.50 25.29
C ASN A 6 -2.42 0.93 25.03
N ARG A 7 -2.92 -0.01 25.85
CA ARG A 7 -4.28 -0.54 25.68
C ARG A 7 -5.25 0.30 26.51
N LEU A 8 -6.29 0.80 25.87
CA LEU A 8 -7.38 1.48 26.54
C LEU A 8 -8.01 0.53 27.58
N PRO A 9 -8.24 1.00 28.81
CA PRO A 9 -9.04 0.28 29.80
C PRO A 9 -10.44 -0.09 29.26
N GLY A 10 -11.03 -1.18 29.77
CA GLY A 10 -12.33 -1.66 29.28
C GLY A 10 -13.49 -0.68 29.51
N ASP A 11 -13.40 0.13 30.55
CA ASP A 11 -14.32 1.23 30.89
C ASP A 11 -14.06 2.51 30.08
N LYS A 12 -12.89 2.63 29.43
CA LYS A 12 -12.50 3.78 28.60
C LYS A 12 -12.63 3.52 27.10
N THR A 13 -13.28 2.43 26.69
CA THR A 13 -13.49 2.16 25.26
C THR A 13 -14.50 3.13 24.66
N GLY A 14 -15.46 3.64 25.45
CA GLY A 14 -16.41 4.67 25.01
C GLY A 14 -17.03 4.32 23.66
N SER A 15 -16.91 5.24 22.69
CA SER A 15 -17.40 5.10 21.32
C SER A 15 -16.60 4.09 20.45
N PHE A 16 -15.51 3.51 20.97
CA PHE A 16 -14.78 2.38 20.37
C PHE A 16 -15.23 1.02 20.93
N ALA A 17 -16.53 0.83 21.20
CA ALA A 17 -17.06 -0.37 21.86
C ALA A 17 -17.00 -1.67 21.01
N GLY A 18 -16.65 -1.59 19.72
CA GLY A 18 -16.35 -2.79 18.93
C GLY A 18 -15.05 -3.42 19.42
N SER A 19 -14.94 -4.74 19.32
CA SER A 19 -13.75 -5.42 19.79
C SER A 19 -13.50 -6.68 18.99
N ALA A 20 -12.37 -6.74 18.29
CA ALA A 20 -11.83 -7.98 17.77
C ALA A 20 -11.28 -8.87 18.89
N ILE A 21 -11.04 -8.31 20.09
CA ILE A 21 -10.43 -9.01 21.21
C ILE A 21 -11.47 -9.54 22.21
N ASP A 22 -11.15 -10.68 22.84
CA ASP A 22 -11.86 -11.22 24.00
C ASP A 22 -11.01 -11.05 25.27
N ARG A 23 -11.38 -10.07 26.11
CA ARG A 23 -10.67 -9.76 27.37
C ARG A 23 -10.73 -10.88 28.40
N ASN A 24 -11.67 -11.82 28.27
CA ASN A 24 -11.81 -12.96 29.17
C ASN A 24 -10.85 -14.11 28.80
N ARG A 25 -10.19 -14.03 27.65
CA ARG A 25 -9.25 -15.04 27.14
C ARG A 25 -7.85 -14.44 26.98
N PRO A 26 -7.12 -14.21 28.08
CA PRO A 26 -5.76 -13.70 28.02
C PRO A 26 -4.80 -14.74 27.42
N LEU A 27 -3.96 -14.30 26.50
CA LEU A 27 -2.91 -15.09 25.86
C LEU A 27 -1.53 -14.49 26.14
N LYS A 28 -0.48 -15.28 25.98
CA LYS A 28 0.91 -14.79 26.01
C LYS A 28 1.73 -15.43 24.90
N PHE A 29 2.68 -14.69 24.36
CA PHE A 29 3.64 -15.19 23.40
C PHE A 29 4.99 -14.51 23.58
N ARG A 30 6.03 -15.02 22.93
CA ARG A 30 7.36 -14.41 22.89
C ARG A 30 7.63 -13.83 21.51
N LEU A 31 8.17 -12.62 21.47
CA LEU A 31 8.72 -12.01 20.27
C LEU A 31 10.15 -11.57 20.55
N ASP A 32 11.13 -12.07 19.79
CA ASP A 32 12.55 -11.77 19.98
C ASP A 32 13.04 -12.06 21.42
N GLY A 33 12.40 -13.03 22.08
CA GLY A 33 12.62 -13.41 23.47
C GLY A 33 11.91 -12.53 24.51
N ARG A 34 11.21 -11.46 24.12
CA ARG A 34 10.36 -10.65 24.99
C ARG A 34 9.01 -11.34 25.19
N LEU A 35 8.65 -11.64 26.44
CA LEU A 35 7.31 -12.10 26.79
C LEU A 35 6.30 -10.95 26.70
N ILE A 36 5.27 -11.12 25.86
CA ILE A 36 4.21 -10.16 25.58
C ILE A 36 2.87 -10.73 26.06
N SER A 37 2.03 -9.88 26.67
CA SER A 37 0.67 -10.23 27.09
C SER A 37 -0.35 -9.68 26.09
N SER A 38 -1.39 -10.45 25.83
CA SER A 38 -2.38 -10.23 24.76
C SER A 38 -3.72 -10.84 25.12
N PHE A 39 -4.70 -10.70 24.22
CA PHE A 39 -6.00 -11.35 24.32
C PHE A 39 -6.29 -12.15 23.04
N ALA A 40 -7.16 -13.15 23.13
CA ALA A 40 -7.67 -13.82 21.94
C ALA A 40 -8.28 -12.78 20.99
N GLY A 41 -7.96 -12.88 19.69
CA GLY A 41 -8.34 -11.90 18.68
C GLY A 41 -7.32 -10.79 18.42
N ASP A 42 -6.31 -10.61 19.28
CA ASP A 42 -5.17 -9.76 18.93
C ASP A 42 -4.40 -10.35 17.74
N THR A 43 -3.79 -9.46 16.95
CA THR A 43 -2.69 -9.80 16.07
C THR A 43 -1.36 -9.64 16.81
N VAL A 44 -0.28 -10.23 16.29
CA VAL A 44 1.05 -10.03 16.87
C VAL A 44 1.38 -8.54 16.94
N LEU A 45 1.05 -7.77 15.89
CA LEU A 45 1.26 -6.32 15.87
C LEU A 45 0.43 -5.59 16.93
N SER A 46 -0.87 -5.85 17.03
CA SER A 46 -1.72 -5.15 18.00
C SER A 46 -1.28 -5.41 19.45
N ALA A 47 -0.87 -6.65 19.75
CA ALA A 47 -0.34 -7.00 21.06
C ALA A 47 1.02 -6.35 21.36
N VAL A 48 1.93 -6.31 20.37
CA VAL A 48 3.22 -5.61 20.47
C VAL A 48 3.00 -4.13 20.76
N MET A 49 2.13 -3.48 19.98
CA MET A 49 1.79 -2.05 20.16
C MET A 49 1.11 -1.78 21.51
N ALA A 50 0.18 -2.64 21.93
CA ALA A 50 -0.46 -2.57 23.24
C ALA A 50 0.55 -2.64 24.39
N SER A 51 1.65 -3.39 24.22
CA SER A 51 2.69 -3.58 25.23
C SER A 51 3.67 -2.39 25.39
N GLY A 52 3.50 -1.32 24.60
CA GLY A 52 4.36 -0.13 24.67
C GLY A 52 5.38 0.00 23.53
N VAL A 53 5.40 -0.91 22.55
CA VAL A 53 6.31 -0.82 21.40
C VAL A 53 5.68 0.01 20.29
N ASP A 54 6.31 1.12 19.93
CA ASP A 54 5.81 2.07 18.94
C ASP A 54 6.84 2.45 17.87
N THR A 55 8.05 1.93 17.98
CA THR A 55 9.17 2.22 17.09
C THR A 55 9.56 0.96 16.32
N LEU A 56 9.53 1.02 14.99
CA LEU A 56 9.97 -0.07 14.13
C LEU A 56 11.49 -0.25 14.19
N GLY A 57 12.21 0.84 14.00
CA GLY A 57 13.65 0.84 13.81
C GLY A 57 14.15 2.24 13.46
N HIS A 58 15.35 2.33 12.89
CA HIS A 58 15.90 3.57 12.37
C HIS A 58 16.16 3.42 10.87
N TYR A 59 15.88 4.49 10.13
CA TYR A 59 16.26 4.66 8.74
C TYR A 59 17.06 5.95 8.63
N ARG A 60 18.30 5.87 8.15
CA ARG A 60 19.22 7.00 8.03
C ARG A 60 19.30 7.86 9.29
N GLY A 61 19.37 7.20 10.45
CA GLY A 61 19.45 7.84 11.77
C GLY A 61 18.14 8.37 12.34
N GLN A 62 17.04 8.41 11.59
CA GLN A 62 15.73 8.82 12.10
C GLN A 62 14.92 7.61 12.58
N PRO A 63 14.30 7.65 13.78
CA PRO A 63 13.40 6.60 14.22
C PRO A 63 12.11 6.60 13.38
N LEU A 64 11.66 5.42 12.99
CA LEU A 64 10.40 5.23 12.26
C LEU A 64 9.35 4.56 13.15
N GLY A 65 8.12 5.09 13.09
CA GLY A 65 6.98 4.57 13.82
C GLY A 65 6.55 3.18 13.33
N LEU A 66 6.12 2.34 14.28
CA LEU A 66 5.49 1.05 14.02
C LEU A 66 3.99 1.27 13.77
N THR A 67 3.46 0.86 12.62
CA THR A 67 2.05 1.04 12.22
C THR A 67 1.46 -0.19 11.53
N LEU A 68 0.15 -0.18 11.22
CA LEU A 68 -0.51 -1.27 10.49
C LEU A 68 0.03 -1.41 9.06
N ARG A 69 0.50 -0.31 8.46
CA ARG A 69 1.13 -0.28 7.13
C ARG A 69 2.66 -0.44 7.18
N THR A 70 3.31 -0.01 8.26
CA THR A 70 4.76 -0.05 8.48
C THR A 70 5.10 -1.00 9.63
N ASN A 71 5.24 -2.29 9.32
CA ASN A 71 5.60 -3.34 10.28
C ASN A 71 6.41 -4.45 9.62
N PRO A 72 7.28 -5.14 10.37
CA PRO A 72 8.19 -6.11 9.80
C PRO A 72 7.48 -7.44 9.53
N VAL A 73 8.23 -8.36 8.93
CA VAL A 73 7.84 -9.77 8.83
C VAL A 73 8.35 -10.50 10.08
N ILE A 74 7.60 -11.49 10.52
CA ILE A 74 7.95 -12.37 11.63
C ILE A 74 7.97 -13.83 11.15
N ALA A 75 8.59 -14.70 11.93
CA ALA A 75 8.53 -16.14 11.75
C ALA A 75 8.67 -16.83 13.11
N GLU A 76 8.39 -18.13 13.16
CA GLU A 76 8.74 -18.96 14.30
C GLU A 76 10.27 -18.98 14.50
N ALA A 77 10.74 -18.92 15.75
CA ALA A 77 12.16 -18.72 16.07
C ALA A 77 13.13 -19.70 15.37
N GLY A 78 12.71 -20.95 15.16
CA GLY A 78 13.49 -21.99 14.47
C GLY A 78 13.33 -22.03 12.95
N LYS A 79 12.49 -21.17 12.36
CA LYS A 79 12.11 -21.20 10.93
C LYS A 79 12.31 -19.85 10.24
N ALA A 80 12.97 -18.90 10.88
CA ALA A 80 13.11 -17.52 10.39
C ALA A 80 13.90 -17.39 9.08
N ASP A 81 14.74 -18.38 8.76
CA ASP A 81 15.55 -18.40 7.55
C ASP A 81 14.80 -19.00 6.34
N ASP A 82 13.59 -19.55 6.54
CA ASP A 82 12.73 -20.07 5.46
C ASP A 82 11.67 -19.03 5.03
N PRO A 83 11.74 -18.47 3.81
CA PRO A 83 10.79 -17.47 3.33
C PRO A 83 9.35 -18.00 3.23
N ARG A 84 9.13 -19.32 3.20
CA ARG A 84 7.79 -19.94 3.22
C ARG A 84 7.14 -19.90 4.60
N MET A 85 7.92 -19.65 5.64
CA MET A 85 7.45 -19.51 7.02
C MET A 85 7.29 -18.06 7.45
N ALA A 86 7.57 -17.12 6.54
CA ALA A 86 7.40 -15.69 6.75
C ALA A 86 5.92 -15.33 6.95
N LEU A 87 5.64 -14.57 8.00
CA LEU A 87 4.31 -14.17 8.42
C LEU A 87 4.22 -12.64 8.53
N PRO A 88 3.13 -12.02 8.04
CA PRO A 88 2.87 -10.59 8.23
C PRO A 88 2.48 -10.30 9.70
N MET A 89 3.25 -9.48 10.41
CA MET A 89 2.99 -9.18 11.83
C MET A 89 1.57 -8.62 12.06
N ALA A 90 1.09 -7.75 11.17
CA ALA A 90 -0.23 -7.12 11.24
C ALA A 90 -1.42 -8.05 10.98
N ARG A 91 -1.22 -9.21 10.34
CA ARG A 91 -2.31 -10.15 10.01
C ARG A 91 -2.21 -11.48 10.75
N THR A 92 -1.12 -11.71 11.47
CA THR A 92 -0.89 -12.96 12.20
C THR A 92 -1.63 -12.92 13.53
N PRO A 93 -2.64 -13.77 13.76
CA PRO A 93 -3.30 -13.86 15.06
C PRO A 93 -2.33 -14.33 16.13
N VAL A 94 -2.49 -13.84 17.36
CA VAL A 94 -1.72 -14.35 18.49
C VAL A 94 -2.19 -15.77 18.82
N VAL A 95 -1.23 -16.68 19.01
CA VAL A 95 -1.46 -18.00 19.58
C VAL A 95 -0.69 -18.13 20.89
N ASP A 96 -1.34 -18.74 21.89
CA ASP A 96 -0.75 -18.90 23.22
C ASP A 96 0.53 -19.73 23.16
N GLY A 97 1.56 -19.27 23.86
CA GLY A 97 2.86 -19.94 23.93
C GLY A 97 3.74 -19.81 22.67
N ALA A 98 3.28 -19.16 21.60
CA ALA A 98 4.07 -19.01 20.38
C ALA A 98 5.42 -18.30 20.64
N ASP A 99 6.51 -18.79 20.03
CA ASP A 99 7.83 -18.17 20.06
C ASP A 99 8.22 -17.67 18.68
N LEU A 100 8.15 -16.35 18.51
CA LEU A 100 8.31 -15.65 17.26
C LEU A 100 9.57 -14.79 17.29
N VAL A 101 10.12 -14.55 16.11
CA VAL A 101 11.23 -13.63 15.90
C VAL A 101 10.93 -12.69 14.74
N THR A 102 11.45 -11.48 14.83
CA THR A 102 11.40 -10.49 13.77
C THR A 102 12.47 -10.80 12.73
N ILE A 103 12.08 -10.91 11.46
CA ILE A 103 13.01 -11.10 10.34
C ILE A 103 13.75 -9.77 10.07
N GLY A 104 15.04 -9.85 9.76
CA GLY A 104 15.87 -8.66 9.50
C GLY A 104 16.41 -7.95 10.75
N VAL A 105 16.23 -8.53 11.94
CA VAL A 105 16.88 -8.07 13.19
C VAL A 105 18.10 -8.95 13.48
N PRO A 106 19.31 -8.38 13.69
CA PRO A 106 20.48 -9.17 14.05
C PRO A 106 20.21 -9.99 15.33
N ARG A 107 20.50 -11.30 15.28
CA ARG A 107 20.37 -12.19 16.43
C ARG A 107 21.36 -11.75 17.52
N ARG A 108 20.89 -10.93 18.48
CA ARG A 108 21.69 -10.46 19.61
C ARG A 108 21.94 -11.60 20.61
N ASN A 109 23.10 -11.57 21.26
CA ASN A 109 23.46 -12.48 22.36
C ASN A 109 22.32 -12.49 23.41
N PRO A 110 21.91 -13.63 23.98
CA PRO A 110 20.87 -13.73 25.00
C PRO A 110 20.98 -12.72 26.15
N LEU A 111 22.19 -12.30 26.54
CA LEU A 111 22.41 -11.25 27.55
C LEU A 111 21.94 -9.86 27.11
N ALA A 112 22.02 -9.53 25.82
CA ALA A 112 21.56 -8.26 25.28
C ALA A 112 20.01 -8.15 25.21
N ARG A 113 19.29 -9.27 25.37
CA ARG A 113 17.82 -9.28 25.47
C ARG A 113 17.30 -8.69 26.80
N LEU A 114 18.14 -8.64 27.84
CA LEU A 114 17.83 -7.97 29.11
C LEU A 114 17.82 -6.43 28.99
N PHE A 115 18.43 -5.88 27.93
CA PHE A 115 18.63 -4.45 27.73
C PHE A 115 17.97 -3.90 26.45
N GLN A 116 17.01 -4.63 25.84
CA GLN A 116 16.26 -4.09 24.70
C GLN A 116 15.54 -2.79 25.12
N PRO A 117 15.73 -1.66 24.40
CA PRO A 117 14.98 -0.44 24.70
C PRO A 117 13.48 -0.75 24.53
N GLY A 118 12.71 -0.59 25.61
CA GLY A 118 11.36 -1.17 25.73
C GLY A 118 10.31 -0.74 24.68
N ARG A 119 10.64 0.21 23.80
CA ARG A 119 9.73 0.80 22.80
C ARG A 119 10.05 0.46 21.34
N THR A 120 11.18 -0.19 21.05
CA THR A 120 11.62 -0.46 19.66
C THR A 120 11.73 -1.95 19.33
N LEU A 121 11.42 -2.31 18.08
CA LEU A 121 11.74 -3.62 17.50
C LEU A 121 13.20 -3.72 17.00
N GLY A 122 13.86 -2.59 16.76
CA GLY A 122 15.27 -2.56 16.36
C GLY A 122 15.54 -3.07 14.95
N VAL A 123 14.56 -3.00 14.05
CA VAL A 123 14.72 -3.38 12.64
C VAL A 123 15.72 -2.45 11.94
N GLN A 124 16.63 -3.01 11.14
CA GLN A 124 17.59 -2.25 10.35
C GLN A 124 17.00 -1.89 8.99
N LEU A 125 16.50 -0.67 8.85
CA LEU A 125 15.75 -0.24 7.65
C LEU A 125 16.66 0.25 6.53
N ASP A 126 17.93 0.53 6.83
CA ASP A 126 18.95 0.87 5.82
C ASP A 126 19.45 -0.36 5.04
N THR A 127 18.94 -1.56 5.36
CA THR A 127 19.27 -2.81 4.66
C THR A 127 18.09 -3.27 3.81
N ALA A 128 18.38 -3.93 2.67
CA ALA A 128 17.35 -4.38 1.72
C ALA A 128 16.24 -5.23 2.38
N GLN A 129 16.56 -6.00 3.42
CA GLN A 129 15.68 -7.01 4.00
C GLN A 129 14.62 -6.47 4.99
N GLY A 130 14.72 -5.21 5.44
CA GLY A 130 13.98 -4.74 6.63
C GLY A 130 12.45 -4.77 6.53
N LEU A 131 11.89 -4.68 5.31
CA LEU A 131 10.43 -4.63 5.06
C LEU A 131 9.98 -5.50 3.89
N GLU A 132 10.87 -6.35 3.36
CA GLU A 132 10.55 -7.28 2.28
C GLU A 132 9.40 -8.21 2.66
N ARG A 133 8.64 -8.67 1.66
CA ARG A 133 7.51 -9.59 1.82
C ARG A 133 7.82 -10.89 1.07
N PRO A 134 8.54 -11.86 1.68
CA PRO A 134 9.12 -13.00 0.96
C PRO A 134 8.09 -13.84 0.21
N TRP A 135 6.87 -13.95 0.74
CA TRP A 135 5.78 -14.69 0.09
C TRP A 135 5.39 -14.16 -1.30
N ARG A 136 5.72 -12.91 -1.64
CA ARG A 136 5.43 -12.36 -2.99
C ARG A 136 6.18 -13.11 -4.10
N ALA A 137 7.34 -13.68 -3.79
CA ALA A 137 8.14 -14.47 -4.73
C ALA A 137 7.77 -15.96 -4.77
N LEU A 138 6.90 -16.43 -3.86
CA LEU A 138 6.52 -17.83 -3.80
C LEU A 138 5.43 -18.16 -4.83
N PRO A 139 5.46 -19.38 -5.40
CA PRO A 139 4.36 -19.86 -6.23
C PRO A 139 3.12 -20.10 -5.37
N GLY A 140 1.94 -19.83 -5.94
CA GLY A 140 0.66 -20.13 -5.30
C GLY A 140 0.22 -21.57 -5.54
N ARG A 141 -0.31 -22.22 -4.50
CA ARG A 141 -1.06 -23.47 -4.63
C ARG A 141 -2.40 -23.16 -5.29
N ARG A 142 -2.74 -23.89 -6.36
CA ARG A 142 -4.03 -23.73 -7.06
C ARG A 142 -5.19 -24.19 -6.17
N GLU A 143 -6.23 -23.37 -6.08
CA GLU A 143 -7.50 -23.69 -5.44
C GLU A 143 -8.68 -23.15 -6.27
N ASP A 144 -9.84 -23.76 -6.14
CA ASP A 144 -11.08 -23.26 -6.75
C ASP A 144 -11.53 -22.00 -5.99
N GLY A 145 -11.59 -20.86 -6.69
CA GLY A 145 -12.08 -19.59 -6.16
C GLY A 145 -13.58 -19.42 -6.27
N GLY A 146 -14.29 -20.36 -6.89
CA GLY A 146 -15.71 -20.21 -7.21
C GLY A 146 -15.94 -19.46 -8.52
N ASP A 147 -17.17 -19.01 -8.71
CA ASP A 147 -17.57 -18.30 -9.93
C ASP A 147 -17.17 -16.83 -9.88
N VAL A 148 -17.14 -16.24 -8.67
CA VAL A 148 -16.76 -14.86 -8.40
C VAL A 148 -15.82 -14.77 -7.21
N VAL A 149 -14.69 -14.08 -7.37
CA VAL A 149 -13.83 -13.67 -6.27
C VAL A 149 -14.04 -12.19 -5.99
N VAL A 150 -14.39 -11.84 -4.76
CA VAL A 150 -14.52 -10.45 -4.30
C VAL A 150 -13.34 -10.10 -3.41
N VAL A 151 -12.59 -9.06 -3.76
CA VAL A 151 -11.40 -8.62 -3.04
C VAL A 151 -11.70 -7.38 -2.22
N GLY A 152 -11.74 -7.54 -0.90
CA GLY A 152 -12.00 -6.50 0.10
C GLY A 152 -13.33 -6.70 0.82
N GLY A 153 -13.30 -6.88 2.14
CA GLY A 153 -14.45 -7.14 3.01
C GLY A 153 -15.15 -5.88 3.53
N GLY A 154 -15.01 -4.74 2.86
CA GLY A 154 -15.77 -3.52 3.15
C GLY A 154 -17.23 -3.63 2.70
N VAL A 155 -18.05 -2.61 3.01
CA VAL A 155 -19.48 -2.60 2.66
C VAL A 155 -19.77 -2.85 1.16
N ALA A 156 -18.92 -2.33 0.27
CA ALA A 156 -19.04 -2.56 -1.18
C ALA A 156 -18.81 -4.03 -1.54
N GLY A 157 -17.77 -4.66 -0.99
CA GLY A 157 -17.45 -6.06 -1.26
C GLY A 157 -18.45 -7.02 -0.62
N MET A 158 -18.94 -6.71 0.58
CA MET A 158 -20.01 -7.48 1.22
C MET A 158 -21.31 -7.45 0.40
N GLU A 159 -21.71 -6.28 -0.11
CA GLU A 159 -22.88 -6.15 -0.99
C GLU A 159 -22.66 -6.84 -2.34
N ALA A 160 -21.45 -6.74 -2.93
CA ALA A 160 -21.10 -7.47 -4.14
C ALA A 160 -21.21 -8.99 -3.93
N ALA A 161 -20.66 -9.51 -2.83
CA ALA A 161 -20.71 -10.93 -2.51
C ALA A 161 -22.15 -11.43 -2.33
N LEU A 162 -22.98 -10.71 -1.58
CA LEU A 162 -24.39 -11.04 -1.39
C LEU A 162 -25.19 -10.97 -2.69
N HIS A 163 -24.93 -9.96 -3.53
CA HIS A 163 -25.63 -9.80 -4.81
C HIS A 163 -25.23 -10.90 -5.82
N ALA A 164 -23.96 -11.29 -5.85
CA ALA A 164 -23.48 -12.42 -6.65
C ALA A 164 -24.07 -13.76 -6.15
N ALA A 165 -24.09 -14.00 -4.84
CA ALA A 165 -24.71 -15.20 -4.28
C ALA A 165 -26.21 -15.26 -4.55
N LYS A 166 -26.93 -14.13 -4.48
CA LYS A 166 -28.34 -14.02 -4.88
C LYS A 166 -28.55 -14.32 -6.37
N ALA A 167 -27.53 -14.12 -7.19
CA ALA A 167 -27.54 -14.49 -8.60
C ALA A 167 -27.29 -16.00 -8.84
N GLY A 168 -27.07 -16.79 -7.79
CA GLY A 168 -26.82 -18.23 -7.85
C GLY A 168 -25.33 -18.61 -7.99
N LEU A 169 -24.42 -17.67 -7.75
CA LEU A 169 -22.97 -17.87 -7.94
C LEU A 169 -22.29 -18.26 -6.64
N ARG A 170 -21.28 -19.13 -6.72
CA ARG A 170 -20.35 -19.42 -5.63
C ARG A 170 -19.34 -18.28 -5.51
N VAL A 171 -19.22 -17.72 -4.32
CA VAL A 171 -18.42 -16.52 -4.07
C VAL A 171 -17.30 -16.83 -3.08
N THR A 172 -16.09 -16.39 -3.40
CA THR A 172 -15.00 -16.27 -2.41
C THR A 172 -14.77 -14.79 -2.07
N LEU A 173 -15.05 -14.40 -0.83
CA LEU A 173 -14.81 -13.05 -0.32
C LEU A 173 -13.48 -13.01 0.44
N ILE A 174 -12.52 -12.22 -0.04
CA ILE A 174 -11.17 -12.09 0.53
C ILE A 174 -11.09 -10.79 1.34
N GLU A 175 -10.65 -10.89 2.59
CA GLU A 175 -10.41 -9.74 3.47
C GLU A 175 -9.03 -9.85 4.15
N ALA A 176 -8.26 -8.77 4.09
CA ALA A 176 -6.88 -8.75 4.60
C ALA A 176 -6.83 -8.79 6.14
N SER A 177 -7.78 -8.16 6.81
CA SER A 177 -7.91 -8.16 8.26
C SER A 177 -8.67 -9.38 8.79
N GLY A 178 -8.80 -9.49 10.11
CA GLY A 178 -9.58 -10.54 10.76
C GLY A 178 -11.09 -10.29 10.79
N GLN A 179 -11.57 -9.15 10.27
CA GLN A 179 -12.97 -8.72 10.41
C GLN A 179 -13.50 -8.10 9.11
N LEU A 180 -14.79 -8.29 8.85
CA LEU A 180 -15.50 -7.60 7.78
C LEU A 180 -15.97 -6.20 8.23
N GLY A 181 -16.34 -5.35 7.28
CA GLY A 181 -16.89 -4.01 7.52
C GLY A 181 -16.05 -2.88 6.95
N GLY A 182 -14.74 -3.08 6.80
CA GLY A 182 -13.82 -2.07 6.27
C GLY A 182 -13.80 -0.80 7.12
N GLN A 183 -13.73 0.37 6.47
CA GLN A 183 -13.58 1.66 7.14
C GLN A 183 -14.90 2.44 7.31
N ALA A 184 -16.05 1.87 6.96
CA ALA A 184 -17.34 2.60 6.98
C ALA A 184 -17.67 3.18 8.37
N GLY A 185 -17.26 2.49 9.44
CA GLY A 185 -17.38 2.95 10.82
C GLY A 185 -16.65 4.27 11.13
N LEU A 186 -15.62 4.65 10.36
CA LEU A 186 -14.89 5.92 10.50
C LEU A 186 -15.57 7.11 9.82
N PHE A 187 -16.36 6.88 8.76
CA PHE A 187 -17.04 7.96 8.00
C PHE A 187 -18.41 8.34 8.56
N GLY A 188 -19.16 7.38 9.12
CA GLY A 188 -20.32 7.68 9.96
C GLY A 188 -21.64 7.70 9.21
N THR A 189 -22.66 8.25 9.85
CA THR A 189 -24.01 8.38 9.29
C THR A 189 -24.17 9.64 8.47
N GLN A 190 -24.79 9.52 7.30
CA GLN A 190 -25.43 10.65 6.62
C GLN A 190 -26.93 10.66 6.93
N ASP A 191 -27.60 11.79 6.65
CA ASP A 191 -29.01 11.97 6.97
C ASP A 191 -29.88 10.93 6.22
N GLY A 192 -30.78 10.27 6.95
CA GLY A 192 -31.66 9.24 6.40
C GLY A 192 -31.04 7.85 6.26
N GLU A 193 -29.78 7.66 6.64
CA GLU A 193 -29.12 6.36 6.63
C GLU A 193 -29.13 5.66 8.01
N ALA A 194 -29.12 4.32 8.01
CA ALA A 194 -28.86 3.53 9.23
C ALA A 194 -27.45 3.80 9.78
N SER A 195 -27.10 3.41 11.00
CA SER A 195 -25.71 3.55 11.47
C SER A 195 -24.75 2.62 10.71
N PRO A 196 -23.46 2.98 10.51
CA PRO A 196 -22.48 2.08 9.90
C PRO A 196 -22.44 0.72 10.59
N GLU A 197 -22.54 0.70 11.92
CA GLU A 197 -22.55 -0.51 12.74
C GLU A 197 -23.76 -1.39 12.41
N ALA A 198 -24.94 -0.79 12.20
CA ALA A 198 -26.14 -1.52 11.83
C ALA A 198 -26.02 -2.16 10.44
N ASP A 199 -25.49 -1.43 9.45
CA ASP A 199 -25.26 -1.99 8.11
C ASP A 199 -24.18 -3.05 8.10
N ILE A 200 -23.05 -2.82 8.76
CA ILE A 200 -21.97 -3.82 8.88
C ILE A 200 -22.50 -5.08 9.57
N GLY A 201 -23.26 -4.94 10.66
CA GLY A 201 -23.87 -6.07 11.36
C GLY A 201 -24.85 -6.85 10.49
N ARG A 202 -25.74 -6.15 9.79
CA ARG A 202 -26.69 -6.75 8.83
C ARG A 202 -25.97 -7.51 7.71
N LEU A 203 -24.97 -6.89 7.08
CA LEU A 203 -24.21 -7.48 5.98
C LEU A 203 -23.40 -8.69 6.43
N THR A 204 -22.72 -8.58 7.58
CA THR A 204 -21.95 -9.69 8.17
C THR A 204 -22.86 -10.87 8.49
N ALA A 205 -24.02 -10.63 9.11
CA ALA A 205 -24.99 -11.68 9.41
C ALA A 205 -25.55 -12.34 8.14
N ALA A 206 -25.85 -11.56 7.11
CA ALA A 206 -26.34 -12.08 5.83
C ALA A 206 -25.28 -12.93 5.10
N ILE A 207 -24.00 -12.54 5.18
CA ILE A 207 -22.90 -13.32 4.61
C ILE A 207 -22.71 -14.63 5.38
N ALA A 208 -22.70 -14.57 6.71
CA ALA A 208 -22.54 -15.76 7.56
C ALA A 208 -23.68 -16.78 7.38
N ALA A 209 -24.88 -16.32 7.01
CA ALA A 209 -26.05 -17.17 6.76
C ALA A 209 -26.13 -17.72 5.31
N ASN A 210 -25.14 -17.43 4.45
CA ASN A 210 -25.19 -17.78 3.04
C ASN A 210 -24.08 -18.78 2.67
N ASP A 211 -24.46 -20.05 2.49
CA ASP A 211 -23.53 -21.15 2.19
C ASP A 211 -22.82 -21.02 0.84
N ALA A 212 -23.30 -20.16 -0.07
CA ALA A 212 -22.63 -19.90 -1.33
C ALA A 212 -21.44 -18.94 -1.18
N ILE A 213 -21.25 -18.30 -0.02
CA ILE A 213 -20.17 -17.34 0.24
C ILE A 213 -19.13 -17.95 1.19
N SER A 214 -17.93 -18.19 0.65
CA SER A 214 -16.75 -18.55 1.44
C SER A 214 -15.95 -17.29 1.80
N VAL A 215 -15.74 -17.04 3.10
CA VAL A 215 -15.01 -15.86 3.59
C VAL A 215 -13.58 -16.23 3.99
N PHE A 216 -12.60 -15.61 3.34
CA PHE A 216 -11.18 -15.74 3.65
C PHE A 216 -10.70 -14.45 4.33
N THR A 217 -10.73 -14.40 5.65
CA THR A 217 -10.07 -13.35 6.45
C THR A 217 -8.56 -13.61 6.56
N HIS A 218 -7.81 -12.66 7.10
CA HIS A 218 -6.34 -12.70 7.20
C HIS A 218 -5.66 -12.94 5.84
N SER A 219 -6.32 -12.57 4.75
CA SER A 219 -5.99 -12.95 3.37
C SER A 219 -5.83 -11.72 2.49
N HIS A 220 -4.65 -11.53 1.93
CA HIS A 220 -4.31 -10.34 1.15
C HIS A 220 -4.06 -10.75 -0.29
N ALA A 221 -4.92 -10.30 -1.20
CA ALA A 221 -4.68 -10.38 -2.63
C ALA A 221 -3.62 -9.35 -3.03
N TYR A 222 -2.57 -9.78 -3.73
CA TYR A 222 -1.46 -8.89 -4.11
C TYR A 222 -1.05 -9.04 -5.57
N ALA A 223 -1.59 -10.02 -6.29
CA ALA A 223 -1.42 -10.16 -7.73
C ALA A 223 -2.65 -10.84 -8.33
N LEU A 224 -2.97 -10.51 -9.59
CA LEU A 224 -4.07 -11.15 -10.32
C LEU A 224 -3.88 -10.99 -11.83
N ARG A 225 -4.62 -11.78 -12.59
CA ARG A 225 -4.97 -11.53 -13.98
C ARG A 225 -6.39 -12.06 -14.21
N GLN A 226 -6.94 -11.89 -15.40
CA GLN A 226 -8.19 -12.56 -15.73
C GLN A 226 -8.07 -14.08 -15.50
N GLY A 227 -9.04 -14.66 -14.80
CA GLY A 227 -9.06 -16.09 -14.49
C GLY A 227 -8.45 -16.49 -13.14
N ILE A 228 -7.64 -15.63 -12.50
CA ILE A 228 -6.88 -16.03 -11.29
C ILE A 228 -6.53 -14.87 -10.36
N VAL A 229 -6.69 -15.08 -9.05
CA VAL A 229 -6.27 -14.14 -8.00
C VAL A 229 -5.28 -14.83 -7.08
N ARG A 230 -4.07 -14.25 -6.93
CA ARG A 230 -3.08 -14.73 -5.97
C ARG A 230 -3.22 -14.00 -4.64
N ILE A 231 -3.36 -14.79 -3.58
CA ILE A 231 -3.45 -14.32 -2.21
C ILE A 231 -2.33 -14.88 -1.35
N HIS A 232 -1.96 -14.12 -0.32
CA HIS A 232 -1.28 -14.66 0.85
C HIS A 232 -2.28 -14.73 2.00
N ARG A 233 -2.47 -15.92 2.57
CA ARG A 233 -3.38 -16.22 3.68
C ARG A 233 -2.60 -16.64 4.91
N VAL A 234 -3.09 -16.24 6.09
CA VAL A 234 -2.63 -16.76 7.38
C VAL A 234 -3.74 -17.61 8.00
N THR A 235 -3.43 -18.84 8.40
CA THR A 235 -4.35 -19.76 9.08
C THR A 235 -3.78 -20.22 10.42
N THR A 236 -4.61 -20.77 11.32
CA THR A 236 -4.23 -21.17 12.70
C THR A 236 -4.67 -22.61 13.05
N GLY A 237 -4.78 -23.51 12.06
CA GLY A 237 -5.43 -24.83 12.20
C GLY A 237 -4.78 -25.81 13.18
N ASP A 238 -3.48 -25.72 13.43
CA ASP A 238 -2.72 -26.68 14.27
C ASP A 238 -2.19 -26.06 15.57
N GLY A 239 -2.78 -24.94 16.02
CA GLY A 239 -2.28 -24.20 17.18
C GLY A 239 -1.01 -23.38 16.90
N LEU A 240 -0.64 -23.19 15.64
CA LEU A 240 0.39 -22.25 15.21
C LEU A 240 -0.07 -21.49 13.95
N PRO A 241 0.31 -20.21 13.78
CA PRO A 241 0.05 -19.50 12.55
C PRO A 241 0.85 -20.08 11.38
N LYS A 242 0.19 -20.26 10.24
CA LYS A 242 0.77 -20.80 9.01
C LYS A 242 0.60 -19.83 7.85
N SER A 243 1.66 -19.66 7.06
CA SER A 243 1.64 -18.91 5.81
C SER A 243 1.22 -19.80 4.66
N GLU A 244 0.30 -19.31 3.82
CA GLU A 244 -0.14 -19.98 2.60
C GLU A 244 -0.19 -18.97 1.44
N VAL A 245 0.36 -19.34 0.29
CA VAL A 245 0.19 -18.61 -0.96
C VAL A 245 -0.72 -19.44 -1.86
N ILE A 246 -1.85 -18.84 -2.25
CA ILE A 246 -2.94 -19.54 -2.95
C ILE A 246 -3.26 -18.79 -4.24
N ASP A 247 -3.42 -19.54 -5.32
CA ASP A 247 -3.87 -19.11 -6.63
C ASP A 247 -5.33 -19.53 -6.81
N LEU A 248 -6.26 -18.61 -6.59
CA LEU A 248 -7.70 -18.85 -6.71
C LEU A 248 -8.15 -18.71 -8.16
N ALA A 249 -8.55 -19.80 -8.79
CA ALA A 249 -9.12 -19.79 -10.13
C ALA A 249 -10.57 -19.31 -10.10
N THR A 250 -10.96 -18.36 -10.96
CA THR A 250 -12.30 -17.78 -10.99
C THR A 250 -12.63 -17.17 -12.34
N GLY A 251 -13.90 -17.20 -12.76
CA GLY A 251 -14.35 -16.54 -13.99
C GLY A 251 -14.47 -15.03 -13.86
N HIS A 252 -14.77 -14.54 -12.65
CA HIS A 252 -15.04 -13.12 -12.40
C HIS A 252 -14.33 -12.61 -11.13
N ILE A 253 -13.93 -11.34 -11.16
CA ILE A 253 -13.25 -10.67 -10.06
C ILE A 253 -13.91 -9.29 -9.81
N VAL A 254 -14.29 -9.03 -8.55
CA VAL A 254 -14.70 -7.71 -8.09
C VAL A 254 -13.62 -7.15 -7.17
N LEU A 255 -13.06 -5.99 -7.54
CA LEU A 255 -12.07 -5.26 -6.77
C LEU A 255 -12.75 -4.18 -5.93
N SER A 256 -12.95 -4.45 -4.65
CA SER A 256 -13.50 -3.53 -3.64
C SER A 256 -12.44 -3.17 -2.58
N THR A 257 -11.23 -2.87 -3.05
CA THR A 257 -10.02 -2.61 -2.25
C THR A 257 -10.04 -1.30 -1.46
N GLY A 258 -11.04 -0.44 -1.69
CA GLY A 258 -11.22 0.83 -1.00
C GLY A 258 -10.23 1.91 -1.44
N ALA A 259 -9.90 2.82 -0.52
CA ALA A 259 -8.95 3.91 -0.74
C ALA A 259 -7.87 3.91 0.36
N GLN A 260 -6.67 4.31 -0.03
CA GLN A 260 -5.53 4.52 0.86
C GLN A 260 -5.54 5.95 1.37
N GLU A 261 -5.32 6.11 2.67
CA GLU A 261 -5.08 7.40 3.28
C GLU A 261 -3.71 7.94 2.84
N ARG A 262 -3.67 9.21 2.43
CA ARG A 262 -2.45 9.90 2.00
C ARG A 262 -1.78 10.58 3.19
N LEU A 263 -0.45 10.69 3.12
CA LEU A 263 0.37 11.31 4.16
C LEU A 263 0.58 12.79 3.87
N PRO A 264 0.27 13.73 4.79
CA PRO A 264 0.78 15.08 4.69
C PRO A 264 2.32 15.09 4.69
N ILE A 265 2.93 15.90 3.82
CA ILE A 265 4.37 15.82 3.53
C ILE A 265 5.08 16.89 4.35
N PHE A 266 5.68 16.48 5.47
CA PHE A 266 6.46 17.36 6.32
C PHE A 266 7.59 16.57 7.00
N PRO A 267 8.73 17.21 7.30
CA PRO A 267 9.78 16.63 8.11
C PRO A 267 9.29 15.97 9.40
N GLY A 268 9.63 14.69 9.60
CA GLY A 268 9.21 13.93 10.78
C GLY A 268 7.82 13.29 10.68
N ASN A 269 7.18 13.29 9.50
CA ASN A 269 5.85 12.72 9.27
C ASN A 269 5.71 11.20 9.47
N ARG A 270 6.79 10.49 9.83
CA ARG A 270 6.76 9.06 10.21
C ARG A 270 7.47 8.75 11.54
N LEU A 271 7.72 9.76 12.37
CA LEU A 271 8.25 9.54 13.72
C LEU A 271 7.31 8.63 14.55
N PRO A 272 7.83 7.87 15.53
CA PRO A 272 6.98 7.20 16.52
C PRO A 272 6.01 8.18 17.19
N GLY A 273 4.72 7.88 17.10
CA GLY A 273 3.64 8.77 17.58
C GLY A 273 2.90 9.53 16.46
N VAL A 274 3.45 9.61 15.25
CA VAL A 274 2.73 10.10 14.06
C VAL A 274 1.99 8.94 13.41
N ILE A 275 0.68 9.08 13.17
CA ILE A 275 -0.15 8.01 12.60
C ILE A 275 -1.29 8.58 11.75
N GLY A 276 -1.67 7.86 10.69
CA GLY A 276 -2.88 8.16 9.92
C GLY A 276 -4.17 7.99 10.73
N ILE A 277 -5.21 8.78 10.46
CA ILE A 277 -6.47 8.67 11.21
C ILE A 277 -7.16 7.32 10.98
N GLY A 278 -7.03 6.72 9.79
CA GLY A 278 -7.62 5.41 9.50
C GLY A 278 -6.98 4.28 10.31
N GLU A 279 -5.64 4.31 10.42
CA GLU A 279 -4.91 3.33 11.23
C GLU A 279 -5.16 3.53 12.72
N ALA A 280 -5.23 4.78 13.20
CA ALA A 280 -5.56 5.08 14.59
C ALA A 280 -6.97 4.58 14.96
N TYR A 281 -7.96 4.81 14.09
CA TYR A 281 -9.31 4.29 14.27
C TYR A 281 -9.33 2.76 14.29
N ALA A 282 -8.69 2.10 13.33
CA ALA A 282 -8.65 0.63 13.26
C ALA A 282 -7.98 0.00 14.49
N LEU A 283 -6.93 0.61 15.02
CA LEU A 283 -6.27 0.16 16.26
C LEU A 283 -7.16 0.34 17.49
N ALA A 284 -7.82 1.49 17.61
CA ALA A 284 -8.71 1.78 18.73
C ALA A 284 -9.97 0.90 18.70
N MET A 285 -10.66 0.84 17.56
CA MET A 285 -11.92 0.12 17.37
C MET A 285 -11.73 -1.40 17.29
N GLY A 286 -10.63 -1.87 16.70
CA GLY A 286 -10.38 -3.32 16.59
C GLY A 286 -9.78 -3.90 17.86
N TYR A 287 -8.80 -3.19 18.43
CA TYR A 287 -7.90 -3.76 19.44
C TYR A 287 -7.81 -2.94 20.73
N HIS A 288 -8.55 -1.84 20.85
CA HIS A 288 -8.43 -0.90 21.96
C HIS A 288 -7.00 -0.40 22.17
N VAL A 289 -6.22 -0.22 21.10
CA VAL A 289 -4.83 0.24 21.18
C VAL A 289 -4.74 1.72 20.86
N TRP A 290 -4.30 2.50 21.83
CA TRP A 290 -4.02 3.93 21.70
C TRP A 290 -2.84 4.34 22.59
N PRO A 291 -1.65 4.57 22.02
CA PRO A 291 -0.48 5.01 22.80
C PRO A 291 -0.56 6.46 23.28
N GLY A 292 -0.47 6.69 24.59
CA GLY A 292 -0.45 8.04 25.20
C GLY A 292 -1.85 8.63 25.47
N GLU A 293 -1.90 9.74 26.20
CA GLU A 293 -3.16 10.31 26.70
C GLU A 293 -3.60 11.58 25.95
N THR A 294 -2.68 12.19 25.20
CA THR A 294 -2.92 13.42 24.43
C THR A 294 -2.71 13.19 22.95
N ALA A 295 -3.52 13.84 22.11
CA ALA A 295 -3.31 13.86 20.67
C ALA A 295 -3.57 15.24 20.06
N LEU A 296 -2.81 15.53 19.00
CA LEU A 296 -3.06 16.61 18.05
C LEU A 296 -3.60 15.99 16.77
N VAL A 297 -4.45 16.71 16.05
CA VAL A 297 -4.93 16.31 14.73
C VAL A 297 -4.45 17.32 13.70
N ALA A 298 -3.92 16.85 12.58
CA ALA A 298 -3.57 17.62 11.41
C ALA A 298 -4.30 17.05 10.19
N THR A 299 -5.18 17.83 9.57
CA THR A 299 -6.11 17.31 8.57
C THR A 299 -6.42 18.32 7.47
N GLY A 300 -6.72 17.83 6.27
CA GLY A 300 -7.47 18.56 5.25
C GLY A 300 -8.91 18.03 5.05
N SER A 301 -9.35 17.10 5.91
CA SER A 301 -10.60 16.34 5.76
C SER A 301 -11.50 16.39 7.00
N ASN A 302 -12.82 16.34 6.79
CA ASN A 302 -13.83 16.40 7.86
C ASN A 302 -13.85 15.13 8.72
N VAL A 303 -13.50 13.98 8.15
CA VAL A 303 -13.52 12.69 8.85
C VAL A 303 -12.56 12.65 10.05
N ALA A 304 -11.50 13.45 10.02
CA ALA A 304 -10.57 13.59 11.15
C ALA A 304 -11.23 14.25 12.38
N TYR A 305 -12.18 15.18 12.19
CA TYR A 305 -12.95 15.77 13.30
C TYR A 305 -13.84 14.73 13.96
N ARG A 306 -14.40 13.81 13.17
CA ARG A 306 -15.17 12.70 13.72
C ARG A 306 -14.30 11.79 14.59
N LEU A 307 -13.11 11.41 14.13
CA LEU A 307 -12.18 10.65 14.95
C LEU A 307 -11.79 11.41 16.24
N ALA A 308 -11.59 12.73 16.16
CA ALA A 308 -11.31 13.55 17.33
C ALA A 308 -12.43 13.47 18.38
N VAL A 309 -13.70 13.54 17.96
CA VAL A 309 -14.85 13.37 18.85
C VAL A 309 -14.88 11.96 19.46
N LEU A 310 -14.72 10.91 18.64
CA LEU A 310 -14.68 9.53 19.14
C LEU A 310 -13.54 9.31 20.16
N ALA A 311 -12.39 9.92 19.93
CA ALA A 311 -11.27 9.85 20.85
C ALA A 311 -11.56 10.59 22.17
N SER A 312 -12.19 11.76 22.11
CA SER A 312 -12.64 12.48 23.31
C SER A 312 -13.66 11.68 24.13
N ASP A 313 -14.60 10.98 23.48
CA ASP A 313 -15.55 10.08 24.16
C ASP A 313 -14.85 8.90 24.87
N ALA A 314 -13.69 8.49 24.37
CA ALA A 314 -12.81 7.50 24.98
C ALA A 314 -11.85 8.10 26.03
N ASN A 315 -12.09 9.34 26.46
CA ASN A 315 -11.26 10.10 27.41
C ASN A 315 -9.81 10.35 26.95
N ILE A 316 -9.59 10.45 25.65
CA ILE A 316 -8.31 10.91 25.10
C ILE A 316 -8.37 12.43 24.93
N ALA A 317 -7.38 13.14 25.45
CA ALA A 317 -7.34 14.59 25.38
C ALA A 317 -6.89 15.06 23.98
N ILE A 318 -7.86 15.42 23.13
CA ILE A 318 -7.59 16.09 21.86
C ILE A 318 -7.38 17.59 22.12
N THR A 319 -6.14 18.04 22.09
CA THR A 319 -5.80 19.40 22.52
C THR A 319 -6.07 20.43 21.42
N ARG A 320 -5.83 20.06 20.16
CA ARG A 320 -6.01 20.96 19.00
C ARG A 320 -6.17 20.20 17.70
N ILE A 321 -6.95 20.79 16.79
CA ILE A 321 -7.07 20.38 15.38
C ILE A 321 -6.48 21.49 14.50
N LEU A 322 -5.43 21.14 13.76
CA LEU A 322 -4.83 21.93 12.69
C LEU A 322 -5.53 21.53 11.39
N ASP A 323 -6.29 22.46 10.81
CA ASP A 323 -6.98 22.22 9.54
C ASP A 323 -6.31 23.04 8.45
N SER A 324 -5.81 22.39 7.40
CA SER A 324 -5.11 23.09 6.31
C SER A 324 -6.04 23.99 5.51
N ARG A 325 -7.36 23.77 5.59
CA ARG A 325 -8.36 24.61 4.93
C ARG A 325 -8.50 25.93 5.67
N PRO A 326 -8.58 27.07 4.96
CA PRO A 326 -8.69 28.39 5.60
C PRO A 326 -10.05 28.61 6.28
N SER A 327 -11.12 28.06 5.72
CA SER A 327 -12.49 28.23 6.22
C SER A 327 -13.27 26.91 6.20
N PRO A 328 -12.89 25.91 7.01
CA PRO A 328 -13.53 24.61 7.02
C PRO A 328 -14.91 24.69 7.70
N ASN A 329 -15.88 23.98 7.13
CA ASN A 329 -17.24 23.85 7.66
C ASN A 329 -17.68 22.39 7.65
N SER A 330 -18.28 21.92 8.74
CA SER A 330 -18.98 20.63 8.85
C SER A 330 -19.67 20.56 10.21
N ARG A 331 -20.72 19.75 10.35
CA ARG A 331 -21.34 19.43 11.64
C ARG A 331 -20.33 18.91 12.67
N PHE A 332 -19.32 18.13 12.26
CA PHE A 332 -18.29 17.61 13.17
C PHE A 332 -17.38 18.71 13.72
N ILE A 333 -17.19 19.79 12.96
CA ILE A 333 -16.46 20.97 13.41
C ILE A 333 -17.24 21.65 14.53
N ALA A 334 -18.56 21.84 14.38
CA ALA A 334 -19.41 22.38 15.43
C ALA A 334 -19.38 21.50 16.70
N PHE A 335 -19.52 20.18 16.55
CA PHE A 335 -19.47 19.25 17.69
C PHE A 335 -18.12 19.29 18.42
N SER A 336 -16.99 19.27 17.70
CA SER A 336 -15.67 19.30 18.34
C SER A 336 -15.43 20.57 19.20
N ARG A 337 -16.04 21.72 18.87
CA ARG A 337 -15.98 22.93 19.73
C ARG A 337 -16.70 22.71 21.06
N ALA A 338 -17.81 21.97 21.07
CA ALA A 338 -18.53 21.64 22.30
C ALA A 338 -17.71 20.73 23.23
N TYR A 339 -16.80 19.92 22.69
CA TYR A 339 -15.80 19.15 23.45
C TYR A 339 -14.63 20.02 23.96
N GLY A 340 -14.62 21.33 23.69
CA GLY A 340 -13.52 22.23 24.09
C GLY A 340 -12.26 22.11 23.22
N ILE A 341 -12.35 21.43 22.06
CA ILE A 341 -11.20 21.23 21.19
C ILE A 341 -10.87 22.53 20.46
N VAL A 342 -9.62 22.99 20.60
CA VAL A 342 -9.15 24.21 19.92
C VAL A 342 -8.98 23.93 18.43
N GLN A 343 -9.58 24.76 17.58
CA GLN A 343 -9.45 24.66 16.13
C GLN A 343 -8.51 25.74 15.62
N THR A 344 -7.68 25.41 14.63
CA THR A 344 -6.77 26.36 14.00
C THR A 344 -6.86 26.18 12.48
N PRO A 345 -7.85 26.81 11.83
CA PRO A 345 -7.98 26.83 10.37
C PRO A 345 -6.77 27.47 9.69
N GLY A 346 -6.44 27.01 8.48
CA GLY A 346 -5.25 27.41 7.72
C GLY A 346 -3.92 26.95 8.32
N ALA A 347 -3.93 26.15 9.38
CA ALA A 347 -2.72 25.66 10.05
C ALA A 347 -2.41 24.21 9.68
N TYR A 348 -1.13 23.91 9.50
CA TYR A 348 -0.64 22.56 9.25
C TYR A 348 0.76 22.37 9.85
N PRO A 349 1.18 21.11 10.09
CA PRO A 349 2.53 20.81 10.56
C PRO A 349 3.59 21.19 9.51
N GLU A 350 4.59 21.96 9.92
CA GLU A 350 5.80 22.19 9.12
C GLU A 350 6.93 21.25 9.51
N LEU A 351 7.04 20.88 10.79
CA LEU A 351 8.07 19.99 11.30
C LEU A 351 7.54 19.27 12.54
N ALA A 352 7.79 17.96 12.62
CA ALA A 352 7.67 17.20 13.85
C ALA A 352 9.04 16.68 14.29
N SER A 353 9.30 16.75 15.59
CA SER A 353 10.52 16.23 16.22
C SER A 353 10.19 15.54 17.54
N THR A 354 11.11 14.69 18.03
CA THR A 354 10.98 14.12 19.38
C THR A 354 11.45 15.14 20.41
N ALA A 355 10.55 15.59 21.28
CA ALA A 355 10.81 16.64 22.26
C ALA A 355 11.49 16.13 23.53
N LYS A 356 11.14 14.92 23.99
CA LYS A 356 11.60 14.34 25.25
C LYS A 356 11.79 12.83 25.13
N ALA A 357 12.67 12.27 25.96
CA ALA A 357 12.73 10.83 26.19
C ALA A 357 11.35 10.33 26.63
N GLY A 358 10.83 9.29 25.97
CA GLY A 358 9.46 8.78 26.18
C GLY A 358 8.46 9.08 25.06
N GLY A 359 8.92 9.67 23.95
CA GLY A 359 8.13 9.73 22.70
C GLY A 359 7.15 10.89 22.60
N VAL A 360 7.30 11.94 23.42
CA VAL A 360 6.55 13.18 23.24
C VAL A 360 7.04 13.90 21.98
N LEU A 361 6.11 14.27 21.11
CA LEU A 361 6.37 15.01 19.88
C LEU A 361 6.29 16.51 20.14
N SER A 362 7.16 17.26 19.47
CA SER A 362 7.07 18.71 19.29
C SER A 362 6.70 18.99 17.83
N VAL A 363 5.59 19.69 17.62
CA VAL A 363 5.03 19.99 16.31
C VAL A 363 5.07 21.49 16.06
N GLN A 364 5.90 21.91 15.12
CA GLN A 364 5.93 23.27 14.61
C GLN A 364 4.90 23.40 13.48
N THR A 365 4.27 24.56 13.38
CA THR A 365 3.22 24.84 12.39
C THR A 365 3.63 26.01 11.51
N ASN A 366 2.96 26.17 10.36
CA ASN A 366 3.12 27.32 9.46
C ASN A 366 2.70 28.68 10.05
N GLN A 367 2.23 28.71 11.29
CA GLN A 367 1.86 29.95 11.98
C GLN A 367 3.13 30.61 12.53
N ALA A 368 3.57 31.68 11.86
CA ALA A 368 4.77 32.42 12.24
C ALA A 368 4.68 32.95 13.69
N GLY A 369 5.74 32.73 14.47
CA GLY A 369 5.83 33.19 15.86
C GLY A 369 5.02 32.39 16.88
N ALA A 370 4.35 31.31 16.46
CA ALA A 370 3.66 30.41 17.38
C ALA A 370 4.64 29.41 18.04
N ASP A 371 4.43 29.14 19.32
CA ASP A 371 5.18 28.09 20.04
C ASP A 371 4.87 26.70 19.47
N ALA A 372 5.87 25.81 19.54
CA ALA A 372 5.69 24.42 19.14
C ALA A 372 4.70 23.70 20.06
N LEU A 373 3.81 22.91 19.46
CA LEU A 373 2.79 22.16 20.18
C LEU A 373 3.35 20.82 20.67
N LEU A 374 3.16 20.50 21.94
CA LEU A 374 3.59 19.23 22.53
C LEU A 374 2.44 18.22 22.57
N THR A 375 2.71 16.98 22.17
CA THR A 375 1.69 15.92 22.16
C THR A 375 2.29 14.52 22.29
N SER A 376 1.51 13.56 22.78
CA SER A 376 1.90 12.14 22.78
C SER A 376 1.70 11.51 21.40
N ARG A 377 0.69 11.97 20.64
CA ARG A 377 0.41 11.54 19.27
C ARG A 377 0.08 12.69 18.35
N LEU A 378 0.48 12.56 17.09
CA LEU A 378 0.03 13.41 15.99
C LEU A 378 -0.76 12.54 15.02
N LEU A 379 -2.08 12.75 14.97
CA LEU A 379 -2.96 12.16 13.98
C LEU A 379 -2.90 12.98 12.70
N VAL A 380 -2.66 12.34 11.55
CA VAL A 380 -2.53 13.02 10.26
C VAL A 380 -3.53 12.49 9.25
N CYS A 381 -4.06 13.36 8.39
CA CYS A 381 -4.90 12.98 7.26
C CYS A 381 -4.60 13.86 6.05
N GLY A 382 -4.03 13.27 5.00
CA GLY A 382 -3.71 13.94 3.73
C GLY A 382 -4.74 13.72 2.62
N GLY A 383 -5.93 13.20 2.95
CA GLY A 383 -6.94 12.81 1.97
C GLY A 383 -6.79 11.36 1.49
N TRP A 384 -7.43 11.05 0.36
CA TRP A 384 -7.71 9.66 -0.04
C TRP A 384 -7.33 9.36 -1.48
N GLN A 385 -6.64 8.23 -1.70
CA GLN A 385 -6.28 7.71 -3.02
C GLN A 385 -6.94 6.35 -3.22
N PRO A 386 -7.91 6.19 -4.16
CA PRO A 386 -8.43 4.87 -4.56
C PRO A 386 -7.31 3.84 -4.73
N ASP A 387 -7.44 2.65 -4.14
CA ASP A 387 -6.42 1.61 -4.23
C ASP A 387 -6.55 0.84 -5.55
N LEU A 388 -5.94 1.41 -6.58
CA LEU A 388 -5.88 0.85 -7.93
C LEU A 388 -4.71 -0.13 -8.12
N THR A 389 -4.10 -0.65 -7.05
CA THR A 389 -2.98 -1.59 -7.15
C THR A 389 -3.31 -2.82 -7.95
N LEU A 390 -4.37 -3.53 -7.57
CA LEU A 390 -4.77 -4.73 -8.30
C LEU A 390 -5.38 -4.41 -9.67
N TRP A 391 -5.97 -3.22 -9.85
CA TRP A 391 -6.44 -2.75 -11.14
C TRP A 391 -5.30 -2.58 -12.14
N HIS A 392 -4.21 -1.92 -11.74
CA HIS A 392 -3.03 -1.77 -12.61
C HIS A 392 -2.31 -3.11 -12.85
N VAL A 393 -2.28 -4.00 -11.84
CA VAL A 393 -1.77 -5.38 -12.02
C VAL A 393 -2.56 -6.15 -13.07
N ALA A 394 -3.86 -5.90 -13.17
CA ALA A 394 -4.72 -6.49 -14.18
C ALA A 394 -4.50 -5.92 -15.60
N GLY A 395 -3.67 -4.89 -15.76
CA GLY A 395 -3.53 -4.12 -17.02
C GLY A 395 -4.50 -2.95 -17.15
N GLY A 396 -5.18 -2.56 -16.07
CA GLY A 396 -6.09 -1.42 -16.04
C GLY A 396 -5.38 -0.08 -16.10
N ALA A 397 -6.01 0.90 -16.74
CA ALA A 397 -5.47 2.26 -16.85
C ALA A 397 -6.07 3.21 -15.80
N SER A 398 -5.40 4.33 -15.54
CA SER A 398 -5.88 5.40 -14.67
C SER A 398 -5.49 6.78 -15.21
N HIS A 399 -6.14 7.83 -14.70
CA HIS A 399 -5.76 9.23 -14.94
C HIS A 399 -5.80 10.02 -13.63
N TRP A 400 -5.10 11.15 -13.58
CA TRP A 400 -5.19 12.08 -12.46
C TRP A 400 -6.41 12.98 -12.59
N ASN A 401 -7.33 12.87 -11.64
CA ASN A 401 -8.49 13.76 -11.54
C ASN A 401 -8.09 15.03 -10.79
N MET A 402 -8.00 16.16 -11.50
CA MET A 402 -7.60 17.46 -10.93
C MET A 402 -8.61 18.00 -9.91
N ALA A 403 -9.90 17.73 -10.05
CA ALA A 403 -10.92 18.23 -9.13
C ALA A 403 -10.86 17.50 -7.78
N ASN A 404 -10.55 16.21 -7.82
CA ASN A 404 -10.52 15.33 -6.66
C ASN A 404 -9.11 15.09 -6.08
N HIS A 405 -8.07 15.62 -6.74
CA HIS A 405 -6.65 15.47 -6.35
C HIS A 405 -6.21 14.02 -6.09
N ARG A 406 -6.56 13.11 -7.01
CA ARG A 406 -6.26 11.67 -6.91
C ARG A 406 -6.25 10.97 -8.26
N LEU A 407 -5.64 9.78 -8.34
CA LEU A 407 -5.79 8.87 -9.48
C LEU A 407 -7.15 8.17 -9.45
N GLU A 408 -7.80 8.09 -10.61
CA GLU A 408 -9.06 7.38 -10.83
C GLU A 408 -8.92 6.41 -12.00
N ALA A 409 -9.57 5.25 -11.90
CA ALA A 409 -9.51 4.21 -12.92
C ALA A 409 -10.23 4.63 -14.21
N ILE A 410 -9.71 4.19 -15.35
CA ILE A 410 -10.35 4.36 -16.66
C ILE A 410 -10.31 3.05 -17.45
N GLY A 411 -11.27 2.90 -18.35
CA GLY A 411 -11.40 1.71 -19.18
C GLY A 411 -12.13 0.57 -18.49
N LYS A 412 -12.03 -0.61 -19.10
CA LYS A 412 -12.68 -1.85 -18.66
C LYS A 412 -11.71 -3.00 -18.86
N ILE A 413 -11.84 -4.03 -18.03
CA ILE A 413 -11.10 -5.28 -18.17
C ILE A 413 -12.12 -6.40 -18.13
N ASP A 414 -12.08 -7.30 -19.11
CA ASP A 414 -13.03 -8.39 -19.18
C ASP A 414 -12.92 -9.29 -17.95
N GLY A 415 -14.06 -9.58 -17.33
CA GLY A 415 -14.14 -10.37 -16.10
C GLY A 415 -13.63 -9.68 -14.83
N ILE A 416 -13.23 -8.40 -14.87
CA ILE A 416 -12.73 -7.66 -13.71
C ILE A 416 -13.42 -6.30 -13.58
N THR A 417 -14.03 -6.03 -12.43
CA THR A 417 -14.73 -4.77 -12.15
C THR A 417 -14.27 -4.14 -10.83
N LEU A 418 -14.41 -2.82 -10.72
CA LEU A 418 -14.17 -2.08 -9.48
C LEU A 418 -15.48 -1.79 -8.76
N ALA A 419 -15.44 -1.74 -7.43
CA ALA A 419 -16.56 -1.33 -6.59
C ALA A 419 -16.09 -0.50 -5.38
N GLY A 420 -17.00 0.28 -4.79
CA GLY A 420 -16.69 1.13 -3.63
C GLY A 420 -15.72 2.25 -3.94
N SER A 421 -14.93 2.64 -2.95
CA SER A 421 -13.96 3.75 -3.10
C SER A 421 -12.83 3.47 -4.07
N ALA A 422 -12.55 2.20 -4.38
CA ALA A 422 -11.65 1.85 -5.49
C ALA A 422 -12.23 2.25 -6.85
N ALA A 423 -13.56 2.25 -7.00
CA ALA A 423 -14.28 2.73 -8.17
C ALA A 423 -14.59 4.24 -8.13
N GLY A 424 -14.14 4.96 -7.10
CA GLY A 424 -14.37 6.39 -6.94
C GLY A 424 -15.61 6.80 -6.15
N TYR A 425 -16.33 5.84 -5.53
CA TYR A 425 -17.50 6.14 -4.68
C TYR A 425 -17.10 6.26 -3.21
N PHE A 426 -17.44 7.38 -2.56
CA PHE A 426 -16.94 7.68 -1.20
C PHE A 426 -18.03 7.75 -0.13
N THR A 427 -19.31 7.81 -0.51
CA THR A 427 -20.38 7.60 0.46
C THR A 427 -20.58 6.11 0.72
N ARG A 428 -21.12 5.78 1.90
CA ARG A 428 -21.41 4.39 2.24
C ARG A 428 -22.49 3.81 1.31
N ASN A 429 -23.56 4.56 1.03
CA ASN A 429 -24.60 4.07 0.12
C ASN A 429 -24.08 3.91 -1.31
N GLY A 430 -23.31 4.86 -1.83
CA GLY A 430 -22.65 4.73 -3.14
C GLY A 430 -21.70 3.55 -3.20
N CYS A 431 -20.98 3.25 -2.12
CA CYS A 431 -20.17 2.05 -2.01
C CYS A 431 -21.00 0.75 -2.10
N MET A 432 -22.13 0.68 -1.39
CA MET A 432 -23.01 -0.48 -1.41
C MET A 432 -23.68 -0.67 -2.79
N GLU A 433 -24.19 0.41 -3.38
CA GLU A 433 -24.82 0.39 -4.70
C GLU A 433 -23.83 0.01 -5.81
N SER A 434 -22.60 0.54 -5.76
CA SER A 434 -21.55 0.17 -6.71
C SER A 434 -21.11 -1.29 -6.60
N GLY A 435 -21.17 -1.90 -5.42
CA GLY A 435 -20.96 -3.34 -5.25
C GLY A 435 -21.96 -4.18 -6.05
N ARG A 436 -23.25 -3.80 -6.01
CA ARG A 436 -24.32 -4.46 -6.78
C ARG A 436 -24.16 -4.21 -8.28
N ASP A 437 -23.84 -2.97 -8.66
CA ASP A 437 -23.65 -2.59 -10.06
C ASP A 437 -22.45 -3.30 -10.69
N ALA A 438 -21.33 -3.45 -9.98
CA ALA A 438 -20.15 -4.17 -10.44
C ALA A 438 -20.48 -5.63 -10.82
N VAL A 439 -21.26 -6.32 -9.97
CA VAL A 439 -21.72 -7.67 -10.27
C VAL A 439 -22.69 -7.69 -11.46
N ASN A 440 -23.62 -6.74 -11.56
CA ASN A 440 -24.50 -6.67 -12.75
C ASN A 440 -23.69 -6.44 -14.03
N ALA A 441 -22.65 -5.61 -13.98
CA ALA A 441 -21.74 -5.38 -15.10
C ALA A 441 -21.00 -6.67 -15.51
N LEU A 442 -20.47 -7.43 -14.54
CA LEU A 442 -19.82 -8.72 -14.81
C LEU A 442 -20.76 -9.73 -15.47
N LEU A 443 -22.03 -9.75 -15.06
CA LEU A 443 -23.03 -10.70 -15.56
C LEU A 443 -23.77 -10.23 -16.81
N GLY A 444 -23.39 -9.07 -17.39
CA GLY A 444 -24.09 -8.49 -18.55
C GLY A 444 -25.56 -8.15 -18.28
N ARG A 445 -25.93 -7.91 -17.02
CA ARG A 445 -27.29 -7.58 -16.60
C ARG A 445 -27.58 -6.07 -16.76
N PRO A 446 -28.86 -5.67 -16.82
CA PRO A 446 -29.23 -4.26 -16.79
C PRO A 446 -28.61 -3.54 -15.59
N ARG A 447 -27.97 -2.41 -15.86
CA ARG A 447 -27.29 -1.60 -14.86
C ARG A 447 -28.13 -0.39 -14.48
N LYS A 448 -27.99 0.02 -13.21
CA LYS A 448 -28.58 1.26 -12.68
C LYS A 448 -27.42 2.18 -12.34
N ALA A 449 -27.56 3.47 -12.67
CA ALA A 449 -26.59 4.47 -12.22
C ALA A 449 -26.50 4.44 -10.68
N VAL A 450 -25.27 4.37 -10.17
CA VAL A 450 -24.97 4.42 -8.73
C VAL A 450 -25.24 5.83 -8.23
N SER A 451 -26.00 5.95 -7.14
CA SER A 451 -26.21 7.20 -6.44
C SER A 451 -25.16 7.36 -5.34
N ASP A 452 -24.29 8.36 -5.47
CA ASP A 452 -23.26 8.70 -4.47
C ASP A 452 -23.45 10.15 -3.99
N PRO A 453 -24.50 10.43 -3.20
CA PRO A 453 -24.88 11.79 -2.84
C PRO A 453 -23.85 12.40 -1.88
N THR A 454 -22.99 13.29 -2.38
CA THR A 454 -22.08 14.06 -1.53
C THR A 454 -22.82 15.19 -0.83
N ILE A 455 -22.43 15.50 0.41
CA ILE A 455 -22.96 16.67 1.12
C ILE A 455 -22.55 17.94 0.38
N GLU A 456 -23.48 18.88 0.22
CA GLU A 456 -23.21 20.12 -0.49
C GLU A 456 -22.08 20.93 0.18
N PRO A 457 -21.17 21.58 -0.58
CA PRO A 457 -20.04 22.33 -0.05
C PRO A 457 -20.39 23.42 0.99
N ILE A 458 -21.62 23.95 0.92
CA ILE A 458 -22.12 24.94 1.90
C ILE A 458 -22.30 24.32 3.30
N HIS A 459 -22.64 23.04 3.38
CA HIS A 459 -22.84 22.30 4.63
C HIS A 459 -21.59 21.57 5.08
N GLU A 460 -20.79 21.07 4.14
CA GLU A 460 -19.56 20.36 4.43
C GLU A 460 -18.46 20.71 3.42
N SER A 461 -17.39 21.34 3.88
CA SER A 461 -16.27 21.72 3.04
C SER A 461 -15.63 20.48 2.41
N PRO A 462 -15.32 20.49 1.10
CA PRO A 462 -14.56 19.42 0.47
C PRO A 462 -13.23 19.14 1.18
N ASP A 463 -12.73 17.92 0.96
CA ASP A 463 -11.38 17.56 1.38
C ASP A 463 -10.35 18.40 0.61
N ALA A 464 -9.33 18.89 1.32
CA ALA A 464 -8.18 19.57 0.73
C ALA A 464 -7.09 18.57 0.31
N PRO A 465 -6.22 18.95 -0.66
CA PRO A 465 -5.00 18.20 -0.93
C PRO A 465 -4.11 18.11 0.34
N PRO A 466 -3.21 17.12 0.42
CA PRO A 466 -2.29 17.00 1.53
C PRO A 466 -1.48 18.29 1.72
N SER A 467 -1.37 18.75 2.97
CA SER A 467 -0.50 19.88 3.29
C SER A 467 0.97 19.51 3.10
N ILE A 468 1.75 20.47 2.61
CA ILE A 468 3.19 20.32 2.37
C ILE A 468 3.93 21.31 3.28
N GLY A 469 4.66 20.79 4.26
CA GLY A 469 5.58 21.55 5.09
C GLY A 469 6.84 21.94 4.32
N VAL A 470 7.37 23.13 4.62
CA VAL A 470 8.63 23.61 4.05
C VAL A 470 9.79 23.09 4.90
N SER A 471 10.70 22.34 4.28
CA SER A 471 11.93 21.90 4.94
C SER A 471 12.88 23.09 5.14
N SER A 472 13.39 23.23 6.36
CA SER A 472 14.35 24.28 6.72
C SER A 472 15.81 23.83 6.48
N SER A 473 16.06 22.52 6.50
CA SER A 473 17.38 21.90 6.53
C SER A 473 17.46 20.63 5.68
N ASP A 474 18.63 20.35 5.10
CA ASP A 474 18.88 19.13 4.32
C ASP A 474 18.89 17.84 5.17
N ALA A 475 18.86 17.98 6.51
CA ALA A 475 18.72 16.87 7.45
C ALA A 475 17.26 16.46 7.71
N ASP A 476 16.29 17.29 7.29
CA ASP A 476 14.88 17.15 7.61
C ASP A 476 14.21 16.15 6.67
N GLN A 477 14.06 14.91 7.13
CA GLN A 477 13.48 13.81 6.34
C GLN A 477 11.95 13.86 6.32
N ALA A 478 11.37 13.98 5.12
CA ALA A 478 9.92 13.90 4.87
C ALA A 478 9.62 12.74 3.92
N PHE A 479 8.81 11.79 4.37
CA PHE A 479 8.43 10.61 3.58
C PHE A 479 7.21 10.90 2.70
N LEU A 480 7.13 10.23 1.56
CA LEU A 480 6.06 10.44 0.58
C LEU A 480 4.80 9.59 0.85
N GLU A 481 4.94 8.48 1.58
CA GLU A 481 3.82 7.64 2.00
C GLU A 481 4.03 6.98 3.38
N THR A 482 2.95 6.42 3.94
CA THR A 482 2.93 5.68 5.22
C THR A 482 3.22 4.18 5.10
N GLY A 483 3.45 3.68 3.88
CA GLY A 483 3.60 2.25 3.60
C GLY A 483 5.01 1.70 3.82
N ALA A 484 5.26 0.53 3.25
CA ALA A 484 6.57 -0.11 3.35
C ALA A 484 7.65 0.62 2.53
N ASP A 485 7.25 1.51 1.61
CA ASP A 485 8.16 2.35 0.87
C ASP A 485 8.79 3.40 1.81
N LEU A 486 10.10 3.58 1.70
CA LEU A 486 10.88 4.54 2.49
C LEU A 486 11.36 5.72 1.65
N LEU A 487 10.72 5.96 0.49
CA LEU A 487 11.00 7.10 -0.35
C LEU A 487 10.70 8.42 0.36
N GLN A 488 11.71 9.29 0.31
CA GLN A 488 11.69 10.62 0.88
C GLN A 488 11.53 11.65 -0.23
N ARG A 489 10.99 12.81 0.11
CA ARG A 489 10.93 13.98 -0.76
C ARG A 489 12.34 14.27 -1.31
N PRO A 490 12.52 14.31 -2.65
CA PRO A 490 13.78 14.74 -3.23
C PRO A 490 14.19 16.13 -2.75
N MET A 491 15.47 16.28 -2.41
CA MET A 491 16.05 17.56 -1.98
C MET A 491 17.26 17.89 -2.84
N PRO A 492 17.28 19.03 -3.54
CA PRO A 492 18.47 19.44 -4.29
C PRO A 492 19.61 19.74 -3.32
N PRO A 493 20.86 19.37 -3.64
CA PRO A 493 22.01 19.71 -2.81
C PRO A 493 22.18 21.23 -2.73
N ARG A 494 22.29 21.78 -1.51
CA ARG A 494 22.60 23.21 -1.33
C ARG A 494 24.03 23.51 -1.76
N LYS A 495 24.20 24.43 -2.72
CA LYS A 495 25.52 24.94 -3.13
C LYS A 495 26.06 25.87 -2.03
N SER A 496 27.12 25.44 -1.34
CA SER A 496 27.89 26.29 -0.41
C SER A 496 29.23 26.65 -1.06
N TRP A 497 29.72 27.88 -0.88
CA TRP A 497 31.02 28.26 -1.44
C TRP A 497 32.20 27.42 -0.92
N PHE A 498 32.05 26.82 0.26
CA PHE A 498 33.01 25.86 0.83
C PHE A 498 32.93 24.45 0.20
N SER A 499 31.84 24.09 -0.49
CA SER A 499 31.71 22.77 -1.14
C SER A 499 32.57 22.64 -2.41
N ILE A 500 33.25 23.71 -2.84
CA ILE A 500 34.25 23.68 -3.91
C ILE A 500 35.57 23.04 -3.42
N PHE A 501 35.87 23.14 -2.12
CA PHE A 501 37.14 22.67 -1.55
C PHE A 501 37.00 21.37 -0.73
N LEU A 502 35.78 20.95 -0.42
CA LEU A 502 35.49 19.66 0.21
C LEU A 502 34.86 18.74 -0.82
N ARG A 503 35.35 17.50 -0.92
CA ARG A 503 34.69 16.43 -1.66
C ARG A 503 33.26 16.33 -1.16
N ASP A 504 32.27 16.55 -2.03
CA ASP A 504 30.85 16.44 -1.70
C ASP A 504 30.64 15.19 -0.83
N ARG A 505 30.23 15.40 0.43
CA ARG A 505 29.64 14.30 1.18
C ARG A 505 28.38 13.95 0.40
N PRO A 506 28.16 12.70 -0.03
CA PRO A 506 26.95 12.33 -0.75
C PRO A 506 25.76 12.83 0.08
N GLY A 507 25.01 13.78 -0.47
CA GLY A 507 23.82 14.31 0.16
C GLY A 507 22.81 13.20 0.40
N ASN A 508 21.98 13.39 1.42
CA ASN A 508 21.04 12.40 1.95
C ASN A 508 19.83 12.06 1.03
N GLY A 509 19.79 12.41 -0.25
CA GLY A 509 18.51 12.41 -0.97
C GLY A 509 18.60 12.10 -2.45
N LEU A 510 17.59 11.37 -2.94
CA LEU A 510 17.22 11.34 -4.35
C LEU A 510 17.11 12.77 -4.87
N THR A 511 17.65 13.03 -6.05
CA THR A 511 17.54 14.34 -6.73
C THR A 511 16.24 14.46 -7.52
N ALA A 512 15.76 13.34 -8.07
CA ALA A 512 14.46 13.23 -8.71
C ALA A 512 13.82 11.87 -8.40
N LEU A 513 12.49 11.80 -8.55
CA LEU A 513 11.77 10.52 -8.43
C LEU A 513 12.09 9.55 -9.58
N SER A 514 12.56 10.06 -10.72
CA SER A 514 13.04 9.25 -11.85
C SER A 514 14.30 8.46 -11.52
N ASP A 515 15.07 8.87 -10.52
CA ASP A 515 16.34 8.24 -10.14
C ASP A 515 16.12 7.03 -9.22
N VAL A 516 14.87 6.74 -8.87
CA VAL A 516 14.52 5.68 -7.94
C VAL A 516 14.64 4.32 -8.65
N PRO A 517 15.40 3.37 -8.09
CA PRO A 517 15.62 2.06 -8.71
C PRO A 517 14.41 1.11 -8.57
N GLN A 518 13.41 1.48 -7.78
CA GLN A 518 12.22 0.69 -7.48
C GLN A 518 10.94 1.36 -8.00
N PRO A 519 9.91 0.57 -8.37
CA PRO A 519 8.64 1.12 -8.80
C PRO A 519 7.96 1.97 -7.72
N LEU A 520 7.40 3.13 -8.12
CA LEU A 520 6.69 4.03 -7.21
C LEU A 520 5.35 3.43 -6.78
N THR A 521 4.99 3.54 -5.51
CA THR A 521 3.63 3.20 -5.04
C THR A 521 2.59 4.22 -5.51
N LEU A 522 1.29 3.91 -5.40
CA LEU A 522 0.24 4.90 -5.69
C LEU A 522 0.36 6.14 -4.79
N GLY A 523 0.66 5.94 -3.50
CA GLY A 523 0.89 7.03 -2.56
C GLY A 523 2.03 7.92 -3.00
N THR A 524 3.17 7.32 -3.40
CA THR A 524 4.34 8.05 -3.90
C THR A 524 4.06 8.77 -5.22
N VAL A 525 3.32 8.16 -6.16
CA VAL A 525 2.92 8.85 -7.41
C VAL A 525 2.06 10.07 -7.10
N ALA A 526 1.04 9.91 -6.26
CA ALA A 526 0.15 11.01 -5.89
C ALA A 526 0.90 12.13 -5.14
N ALA A 527 1.80 11.78 -4.23
CA ALA A 527 2.69 12.73 -3.56
C ALA A 527 3.63 13.44 -4.56
N GLY A 528 4.12 12.71 -5.57
CA GLY A 528 4.93 13.26 -6.65
C GLY A 528 4.17 14.30 -7.46
N VAL A 529 2.89 14.08 -7.75
CA VAL A 529 2.03 15.08 -8.42
C VAL A 529 1.85 16.33 -7.54
N ASP A 530 1.51 16.16 -6.27
CA ASP A 530 1.30 17.30 -5.36
C ASP A 530 2.57 18.12 -5.11
N LEU A 531 3.74 17.47 -5.16
CA LEU A 531 5.04 18.14 -5.09
C LEU A 531 5.50 18.75 -6.42
N GLY A 532 4.75 18.55 -7.51
CA GLY A 532 5.13 18.99 -8.86
C GLY A 532 6.29 18.21 -9.49
N LEU A 533 6.63 17.03 -8.93
CA LEU A 533 7.70 16.14 -9.41
C LEU A 533 7.23 15.21 -10.52
N ILE A 534 5.92 14.97 -10.61
CA ILE A 534 5.28 14.19 -11.68
C ILE A 534 4.20 15.07 -12.32
N PRO A 535 4.25 15.32 -13.63
CA PRO A 535 3.16 16.01 -14.31
C PRO A 535 1.84 15.24 -14.13
N SER A 536 0.76 15.93 -13.80
CA SER A 536 -0.55 15.30 -13.54
C SER A 536 -1.04 14.45 -14.72
N GLY A 537 -0.81 14.90 -15.96
CA GLY A 537 -1.13 14.14 -17.18
C GLY A 537 -0.36 12.83 -17.34
N SER A 538 0.83 12.71 -16.74
CA SER A 538 1.67 11.52 -16.79
C SER A 538 1.44 10.57 -15.61
N ALA A 539 0.75 11.03 -14.56
CA ALA A 539 0.59 10.26 -13.32
C ALA A 539 -0.09 8.90 -13.53
N GLY A 540 -1.06 8.83 -14.44
CA GLY A 540 -1.73 7.59 -14.82
C GLY A 540 -0.77 6.57 -15.46
N THR A 541 0.11 7.03 -16.35
CA THR A 541 1.13 6.20 -17.01
C THR A 541 2.17 5.72 -16.00
N VAL A 542 2.72 6.62 -15.19
CA VAL A 542 3.70 6.26 -14.13
C VAL A 542 3.08 5.27 -13.15
N ALA A 543 1.81 5.43 -12.80
CA ALA A 543 1.10 4.52 -11.92
C ALA A 543 0.83 3.15 -12.54
N GLN A 544 0.84 3.00 -13.87
CA GLN A 544 0.71 1.72 -14.57
C GLN A 544 2.08 1.03 -14.71
N GLU A 545 3.12 1.79 -15.08
CA GLU A 545 4.50 1.30 -15.24
C GLU A 545 5.07 0.69 -13.96
N ARG A 546 4.53 1.07 -12.79
CA ARG A 546 5.03 0.57 -11.50
C ARG A 546 4.84 -0.93 -11.28
N VAL A 547 3.98 -1.59 -12.06
CA VAL A 547 3.56 -2.95 -11.73
C VAL A 547 4.49 -3.97 -12.36
N ALA A 548 5.31 -4.62 -11.51
CA ALA A 548 5.98 -5.85 -11.86
C ALA A 548 4.98 -7.02 -11.85
N LEU A 549 4.91 -7.78 -12.94
CA LEU A 549 4.07 -8.97 -13.01
C LEU A 549 4.66 -10.07 -12.12
N VAL A 550 3.94 -10.43 -11.05
CA VAL A 550 4.20 -11.70 -10.34
C VAL A 550 3.85 -12.83 -11.30
N VAL A 551 4.75 -13.80 -11.48
CA VAL A 551 4.47 -14.98 -12.31
C VAL A 551 3.35 -15.80 -11.66
N LEU A 552 2.14 -15.61 -12.17
CA LEU A 552 0.97 -16.41 -11.83
C LEU A 552 1.02 -17.66 -12.70
N ALA A 553 1.07 -18.85 -12.09
CA ALA A 553 1.20 -20.10 -12.84
C ALA A 553 0.13 -20.14 -13.94
N SER A 554 0.54 -20.27 -15.19
CA SER A 554 -0.38 -20.49 -16.29
C SER A 554 -0.51 -21.99 -16.52
N GLU A 555 -1.72 -22.46 -16.81
CA GLU A 555 -1.78 -23.50 -17.84
C GLU A 555 -1.36 -22.82 -19.13
N THR A 556 -0.74 -23.57 -20.03
CA THR A 556 -0.34 -23.13 -21.36
C THR A 556 -1.59 -22.70 -22.16
N GLN A 557 -2.15 -21.54 -21.84
CA GLN A 557 -3.04 -20.82 -22.72
C GLN A 557 -2.14 -19.91 -23.54
N THR A 558 -1.90 -20.34 -24.77
CA THR A 558 -1.55 -19.46 -25.88
C THR A 558 -2.61 -18.36 -25.94
N MET A 559 -2.35 -17.24 -25.27
CA MET A 559 -3.06 -16.01 -25.56
C MET A 559 -2.65 -15.61 -26.98
N SER A 560 -3.58 -15.71 -27.92
CA SER A 560 -3.50 -14.95 -29.15
C SER A 560 -3.69 -13.48 -28.77
N THR A 561 -2.59 -12.75 -28.62
CA THR A 561 -2.63 -11.30 -28.53
C THR A 561 -3.35 -10.77 -29.79
N PRO A 562 -4.34 -9.87 -29.67
CA PRO A 562 -4.72 -9.05 -30.82
C PRO A 562 -3.50 -8.18 -31.11
N GLU A 563 -2.71 -8.62 -32.07
CA GLU A 563 -1.55 -7.91 -32.57
C GLU A 563 -2.09 -6.65 -33.26
N ALA A 564 -2.20 -5.56 -32.52
CA ALA A 564 -2.17 -4.25 -33.14
C ALA A 564 -0.78 -4.13 -33.76
N ALA A 565 -0.68 -4.50 -35.03
CA ALA A 565 0.53 -4.37 -35.82
C ALA A 565 0.98 -2.91 -35.75
N LEU A 566 2.01 -2.64 -34.94
CA LEU A 566 2.82 -1.45 -35.15
C LEU A 566 3.24 -1.49 -36.62
N ALA A 567 2.90 -0.43 -37.37
CA ALA A 567 3.28 -0.30 -38.76
C ALA A 567 4.78 -0.57 -38.89
N ALA A 568 5.16 -1.34 -39.91
CA ALA A 568 6.40 -2.11 -39.97
C ALA A 568 7.72 -1.29 -39.94
N ASP A 569 7.68 0.02 -39.75
CA ASP A 569 8.84 0.90 -39.93
C ASP A 569 9.13 1.96 -38.86
N GLU A 570 8.32 2.14 -37.82
CA GLU A 570 8.61 3.15 -36.79
C GLU A 570 9.32 2.58 -35.55
N MET A 571 10.46 3.18 -35.21
CA MET A 571 11.11 2.98 -33.91
C MET A 571 10.17 3.51 -32.82
N PRO A 572 9.81 2.69 -31.81
CA PRO A 572 8.98 3.19 -30.72
C PRO A 572 9.66 4.39 -30.03
N PRO A 573 8.97 5.53 -29.84
CA PRO A 573 9.58 6.75 -29.31
C PRO A 573 10.29 6.57 -27.97
N TYR A 574 9.83 5.62 -27.14
CA TYR A 574 10.43 5.30 -25.84
C TYR A 574 11.77 4.55 -25.92
N LEU A 575 12.15 4.06 -27.10
CA LEU A 575 13.45 3.41 -27.35
C LEU A 575 14.47 4.34 -28.00
N ALA A 576 14.07 5.55 -28.39
CA ALA A 576 14.95 6.51 -29.03
C ALA A 576 16.15 6.85 -28.13
N GLY A 577 17.37 6.65 -28.67
CA GLY A 577 18.63 6.90 -27.96
C GLY A 577 18.99 5.90 -26.86
N ARG A 578 18.12 4.92 -26.56
CA ARG A 578 18.32 3.95 -25.46
C ARG A 578 19.53 3.03 -25.67
N PHE A 579 19.81 2.64 -26.91
CA PHE A 579 20.90 1.73 -27.29
C PHE A 579 21.92 2.43 -28.19
N GLY A 580 22.14 3.72 -27.94
CA GLY A 580 22.94 4.60 -28.79
C GLY A 580 22.10 5.42 -29.77
N ASN A 581 22.63 6.57 -30.21
CA ASN A 581 21.95 7.47 -31.14
C ASN A 581 21.80 6.89 -32.55
N GLU A 582 22.58 5.85 -32.87
CA GLU A 582 22.64 5.22 -34.19
C GLU A 582 22.01 3.82 -34.19
N ALA A 583 21.29 3.40 -33.15
CA ALA A 583 20.71 2.05 -33.07
C ALA A 583 19.85 1.72 -34.30
N ARG A 584 20.03 0.52 -34.87
CA ARG A 584 19.34 0.06 -36.07
C ARG A 584 18.57 -1.23 -35.85
N ARG A 585 17.64 -1.47 -36.76
CA ARG A 585 16.89 -2.72 -36.82
C ARG A 585 17.76 -3.82 -37.44
N ALA A 586 17.70 -5.00 -36.86
CA ALA A 586 18.35 -6.19 -37.39
C ALA A 586 17.53 -7.44 -37.04
N VAL A 587 17.66 -8.47 -37.86
CA VAL A 587 17.05 -9.77 -37.56
C VAL A 587 18.04 -10.61 -36.77
N LEU A 588 17.66 -11.03 -35.58
CA LEU A 588 18.44 -11.93 -34.73
C LEU A 588 17.94 -13.36 -34.92
N VAL A 589 18.82 -14.25 -35.35
CA VAL A 589 18.51 -15.66 -35.59
C VAL A 589 19.21 -16.51 -34.53
N PRO A 590 18.49 -17.23 -33.66
CA PRO A 590 19.11 -18.13 -32.70
C PRO A 590 19.76 -19.32 -33.41
N ASP A 591 20.86 -19.83 -32.84
CA ASP A 591 21.57 -20.99 -33.39
C ASP A 591 20.75 -22.29 -33.31
N GLU A 592 19.76 -22.34 -32.40
CA GLU A 592 18.80 -23.43 -32.25
C GLU A 592 17.35 -22.91 -32.46
N PRO A 593 16.44 -23.73 -33.03
CA PRO A 593 15.04 -23.33 -33.25
C PRO A 593 14.33 -22.99 -31.93
N ARG A 594 14.12 -21.71 -31.66
CA ARG A 594 13.45 -21.22 -30.46
C ARG A 594 12.74 -19.91 -30.70
N GLN A 595 11.57 -19.73 -30.09
CA GLN A 595 10.89 -18.44 -30.06
C GLN A 595 11.49 -17.58 -28.96
N LEU A 596 11.91 -16.35 -29.30
CA LEU A 596 12.42 -15.36 -28.36
C LEU A 596 11.32 -14.34 -28.05
N SER A 597 11.18 -13.99 -26.78
CA SER A 597 10.14 -13.06 -26.31
C SER A 597 10.40 -11.62 -26.77
N SER A 598 9.33 -10.91 -27.16
CA SER A 598 9.38 -9.45 -27.31
C SER A 598 9.75 -8.79 -25.98
N GLY A 599 10.61 -7.77 -26.01
CA GLY A 599 11.19 -7.12 -24.84
C GLY A 599 12.45 -7.79 -24.27
N ALA A 600 12.87 -8.96 -24.77
CA ALA A 600 14.12 -9.59 -24.33
C ALA A 600 15.33 -8.73 -24.69
N LEU A 601 16.28 -8.59 -23.76
CA LEU A 601 17.43 -7.71 -23.90
C LEU A 601 18.59 -8.42 -24.62
N VAL A 602 19.30 -7.66 -25.45
CA VAL A 602 20.42 -8.14 -26.27
C VAL A 602 21.74 -7.66 -25.67
N TYR A 603 22.71 -8.56 -25.54
CA TYR A 603 24.01 -8.30 -24.90
C TYR A 603 25.16 -8.81 -25.76
N ARG A 604 26.34 -8.18 -25.65
CA ARG A 604 27.58 -8.70 -26.26
C ARG A 604 28.12 -9.95 -25.56
N ARG A 605 27.76 -10.16 -24.29
CA ARG A 605 28.24 -11.28 -23.44
C ARG A 605 27.08 -12.13 -22.96
N SER A 606 27.36 -13.39 -22.61
CA SER A 606 26.37 -14.36 -22.14
C SER A 606 26.01 -14.24 -20.65
N ASP A 607 26.76 -13.45 -19.87
CA ASP A 607 26.52 -13.24 -18.44
C ASP A 607 26.64 -11.74 -18.11
N PRO A 608 25.59 -10.95 -18.40
CA PRO A 608 25.61 -9.51 -18.16
C PRO A 608 25.49 -9.21 -16.67
N SER A 609 26.32 -8.29 -16.17
CA SER A 609 26.29 -7.91 -14.75
C SER A 609 25.11 -6.98 -14.41
N SER A 610 24.52 -6.35 -15.42
CA SER A 610 23.43 -5.40 -15.30
C SER A 610 22.58 -5.31 -16.57
N PRO A 611 21.25 -5.07 -16.45
CA PRO A 611 20.40 -4.75 -17.59
C PRO A 611 20.83 -3.51 -18.40
N LEU A 612 21.62 -2.61 -17.80
CA LEU A 612 22.12 -1.39 -18.46
C LEU A 612 23.22 -1.66 -19.50
N GLU A 613 23.82 -2.86 -19.48
CA GLU A 613 24.80 -3.28 -20.48
C GLU A 613 24.13 -3.79 -21.78
N ALA A 614 22.80 -3.79 -21.82
CA ALA A 614 22.06 -4.19 -23.00
C ALA A 614 22.37 -3.25 -24.16
N ILE A 615 22.75 -3.83 -25.29
CA ILE A 615 23.02 -3.14 -26.55
C ILE A 615 21.81 -3.18 -27.49
N GLY A 616 20.69 -3.77 -27.05
CA GLY A 616 19.49 -3.86 -27.86
C GLY A 616 18.33 -4.53 -27.15
N VAL A 617 17.21 -4.63 -27.87
CA VAL A 617 15.97 -5.27 -27.42
C VAL A 617 15.24 -5.95 -28.57
N VAL A 618 14.64 -7.10 -28.30
CA VAL A 618 13.75 -7.79 -29.23
C VAL A 618 12.44 -7.03 -29.33
N LEU A 619 12.03 -6.66 -30.54
CA LEU A 619 10.79 -5.94 -30.80
C LEU A 619 9.64 -6.91 -31.05
N ARG A 620 9.83 -7.88 -31.94
CA ARG A 620 8.79 -8.85 -32.34
C ARG A 620 9.37 -10.07 -33.06
N PRO A 621 8.63 -11.18 -33.16
CA PRO A 621 9.01 -12.30 -34.03
C PRO A 621 9.14 -11.88 -35.50
N SER A 622 10.07 -12.48 -36.24
CA SER A 622 10.27 -12.21 -37.67
C SER A 622 10.82 -13.45 -38.40
N GLY A 623 9.97 -14.15 -39.15
CA GLY A 623 10.38 -15.31 -39.95
C GLY A 623 11.13 -16.37 -39.15
N GLU A 624 12.38 -16.65 -39.55
CA GLU A 624 13.29 -17.61 -38.89
C GLU A 624 13.94 -17.09 -37.59
N GLY A 625 13.65 -15.86 -37.17
CA GLY A 625 14.25 -15.24 -35.99
C GLY A 625 13.35 -14.18 -35.36
N VAL A 626 13.94 -13.12 -34.84
CA VAL A 626 13.23 -11.97 -34.27
C VAL A 626 13.77 -10.65 -34.80
N LEU A 627 12.89 -9.69 -35.00
CA LEU A 627 13.28 -8.31 -35.28
C LEU A 627 13.68 -7.65 -33.96
N ALA A 628 14.86 -7.05 -33.91
CA ALA A 628 15.40 -6.36 -32.75
C ALA A 628 15.88 -4.95 -33.12
N LEU A 629 15.88 -4.05 -32.15
CA LEU A 629 16.62 -2.79 -32.19
C LEU A 629 17.95 -3.03 -31.48
N ILE A 630 19.07 -2.75 -32.13
CA ILE A 630 20.40 -3.03 -31.59
C ILE A 630 21.38 -1.92 -32.02
N ASP A 631 22.38 -1.66 -31.19
CA ASP A 631 23.48 -0.74 -31.44
C ASP A 631 24.18 -1.00 -32.80
N GLU A 632 24.45 0.07 -33.57
CA GLU A 632 25.04 0.00 -34.93
C GLU A 632 26.43 -0.66 -34.98
N GLU A 633 27.25 -0.52 -33.93
CA GLU A 633 28.55 -1.17 -33.85
C GLU A 633 28.38 -2.71 -33.82
N ALA A 634 27.34 -3.20 -33.15
CA ALA A 634 27.02 -4.62 -33.14
C ALA A 634 26.53 -5.11 -34.52
N VAL A 635 25.71 -4.32 -35.22
CA VAL A 635 25.24 -4.67 -36.58
C VAL A 635 26.39 -4.71 -37.58
N SER A 636 27.23 -3.67 -37.58
CA SER A 636 28.33 -3.50 -38.54
C SER A 636 29.45 -4.53 -38.37
N THR A 637 29.71 -4.99 -37.14
CA THR A 637 30.72 -6.03 -36.86
C THR A 637 30.22 -7.45 -37.15
N GLY A 638 28.90 -7.68 -37.15
CA GLY A 638 28.30 -8.99 -37.39
C GLY A 638 28.68 -10.07 -36.37
N LEU A 639 29.26 -9.67 -35.23
CA LEU A 639 29.66 -10.59 -34.16
C LEU A 639 28.42 -11.20 -33.49
N PRO A 640 28.50 -12.47 -33.02
CA PRO A 640 27.40 -13.10 -32.31
C PRO A 640 27.09 -12.33 -31.02
N VAL A 641 25.80 -12.20 -30.73
CA VAL A 641 25.29 -11.56 -29.51
C VAL A 641 24.41 -12.55 -28.74
N ASN A 642 24.03 -12.20 -27.53
CA ASN A 642 23.21 -13.05 -26.67
C ASN A 642 21.89 -12.34 -26.35
N VAL A 643 20.78 -13.05 -26.50
CA VAL A 643 19.46 -12.59 -26.05
C VAL A 643 19.19 -13.20 -24.68
N LEU A 644 18.99 -12.37 -23.67
CA LEU A 644 18.59 -12.82 -22.34
C LEU A 644 17.06 -12.96 -22.32
N ASP A 645 16.58 -14.19 -22.46
CA ASP A 645 15.16 -14.50 -22.48
C ASP A 645 14.82 -15.50 -21.37
N GLN A 646 13.81 -15.16 -20.55
CA GLN A 646 13.38 -15.95 -19.39
C GLN A 646 14.54 -16.38 -18.46
N GLY A 647 15.52 -15.50 -18.26
CA GLY A 647 16.68 -15.74 -17.39
C GLY A 647 17.76 -16.66 -17.98
N ARG A 648 17.72 -16.95 -19.29
CA ARG A 648 18.75 -17.72 -20.00
C ARG A 648 19.35 -16.87 -21.11
N ALA A 649 20.68 -16.86 -21.21
CA ALA A 649 21.38 -16.24 -22.33
C ALA A 649 21.37 -17.20 -23.53
N ILE A 650 20.83 -16.73 -24.65
CA ILE A 650 20.68 -17.50 -25.88
C ILE A 650 21.57 -16.86 -26.95
N PRO A 651 22.56 -17.58 -27.49
CA PRO A 651 23.39 -17.05 -28.57
C PRO A 651 22.55 -16.88 -29.84
N VAL A 652 22.69 -15.72 -30.48
CA VAL A 652 22.01 -15.37 -31.72
C VAL A 652 23.00 -14.70 -32.70
N LYS A 653 22.74 -14.90 -33.99
CA LYS A 653 23.47 -14.25 -35.09
C LYS A 653 22.68 -13.07 -35.61
N ILE A 654 23.38 -11.97 -35.88
CA ILE A 654 22.79 -10.77 -36.48
C ILE A 654 22.78 -10.95 -38.00
N ARG A 655 21.59 -10.83 -38.62
CA ARG A 655 21.42 -10.64 -40.06
C ARG A 655 21.00 -9.19 -40.28
N SER A 656 21.81 -8.44 -41.02
CA SER A 656 21.42 -7.09 -41.46
C SER A 656 20.21 -7.18 -42.38
N GLU A 657 19.25 -6.28 -42.22
CA GLU A 657 18.22 -6.07 -43.23
C GLU A 657 18.89 -5.46 -44.46
N THR A 658 19.36 -6.29 -45.38
CA THR A 658 19.74 -5.81 -46.72
C THR A 658 18.51 -5.14 -47.33
N SER A 659 18.66 -3.87 -47.72
CA SER A 659 17.63 -3.07 -48.38
C SER A 659 17.01 -3.85 -49.54
N ALA A 660 15.77 -4.33 -49.33
CA ALA A 660 14.90 -4.71 -50.43
C ALA A 660 14.46 -3.41 -51.10
N SER A 661 15.02 -3.16 -52.28
CA SER A 661 14.54 -2.16 -53.26
C SER A 661 13.13 -2.45 -53.71
#